data_AF-A0A834TYC3-F1
#
_entry.id   AF-A0A834TYC3-F1
#
_cell.length_a   1.000
_cell.length_b   1.000
_cell.length_c   1.000
_cell.angle_alpha   90.00
_cell.angle_beta   90.00
_cell.angle_gamma   90.00
#
_symmetry.space_group_name_H-M   'P 1'
#
loop_
_entity.id
_entity.type
_entity.pdbx_description
1 polymer ?
#
loop_
_entity_poly.entity_id
_entity_poly.type
_entity_poly.pdbx_seq_one_letter_code
_entity_poly.pdbx_strand_id
1 'polypeptide(L)'
;MDSLVNKKSLINLNPFPKTSDDDDQFCTTAYCFFCSMKEADVSLRRSRIANCFKHIPLTDHPQHVLVLSGLWTISMAQPNNPEFPSLGIFHCMATLIHKAITHPHWLLHHHNIYIPYYAAHIIGSLTINQEHFAQIAVQSGVIPPLLQLLRGQITWVEQRVAVRALGHLASYGTTFQSLADYGQEVVNLAINLASTCLELVYVQFVGVKDVNKRLKYHRELMTRGIHGDLELENRKAEEWASQLQCWSLHLLNCFASKERGLDVICANMEFLEDLCHMWGGLVNQTSPAGVGLIRVLCYTKLGRKTIAQSPKIIKSLGNLSRSSDDWQYMGIHCLLLLLKDVDTRYKVFDIAASYLIDLIDLTSLRDKSKVGEAITNVLLLEYKHSNKLMRLNRHKVDQKPLLRQVLDLKVDRWKKERVISEEKLEEKRVLVSLIKQQANHKLCLGEIEGALRKYSEALDTCPLKYRKERMVLYSKRAQCHLLLNDPDPAISDSTRALCLSNPVNTHRKSLWRRSHAYDMKGLAKESLMDYVMFINITGCAKSDINPKRVKIPYDAVRMICKQMEATWLFAIPRSKAAQKESKDRLLFAQQRIQFRWVEMMKWKGKVWDENVKKNELVALKLEEIGDWWFVEVMLGGESL
;
A
#
# COMPACT_ATOMS: atom_id res chain seq x y z
N MET A 1 6.53 13.74 1.69
CA MET A 1 7.34 13.69 2.92
C MET A 1 6.57 14.39 4.04
N ASP A 2 5.28 14.08 4.18
CA ASP A 2 4.43 14.59 5.24
C ASP A 2 3.40 13.51 5.59
N SER A 3 3.09 13.40 6.88
CA SER A 3 2.11 12.51 7.53
C SER A 3 2.53 11.07 7.88
N LEU A 4 3.46 10.95 8.84
CA LEU A 4 3.56 9.78 9.74
C LEU A 4 2.79 9.98 11.06
N VAL A 5 1.89 10.97 11.12
CA VAL A 5 1.16 11.31 12.35
C VAL A 5 -0.27 10.78 12.25
N ASN A 6 -0.47 9.55 12.69
CA ASN A 6 -1.80 9.06 13.01
C ASN A 6 -2.26 9.72 14.33
N LYS A 7 -2.68 10.99 14.25
CA LYS A 7 -3.29 11.76 15.33
C LYS A 7 -4.74 11.30 15.49
N LYS A 8 -4.97 10.15 16.15
CA LYS A 8 -6.27 9.80 16.76
C LYS A 8 -6.18 8.54 17.62
N SER A 9 -5.52 8.69 18.78
CA SER A 9 -5.91 8.05 20.06
C SER A 9 -4.97 8.57 21.17
N LEU A 10 -4.97 9.88 21.40
CA LEU A 10 -4.39 10.45 22.62
C LEU A 10 -5.43 10.30 23.72
N ILE A 11 -5.53 9.09 24.29
CA ILE A 11 -6.07 8.94 25.63
C ILE A 11 -5.01 9.52 26.55
N ASN A 12 -5.40 10.51 27.36
CA ASN A 12 -4.60 11.12 28.39
C ASN A 12 -3.98 10.02 29.27
N LEU A 13 -2.68 9.77 29.11
CA LEU A 13 -1.95 8.79 29.89
C LEU A 13 -0.82 9.52 30.61
N ASN A 14 -1.01 9.66 31.92
CA ASN A 14 0.12 9.82 32.83
C ASN A 14 1.06 8.63 32.56
N PRO A 15 2.34 8.83 32.18
CA PRO A 15 3.20 7.76 31.66
C PRO A 15 3.68 6.77 32.73
N PHE A 16 3.19 6.92 33.97
CA PHE A 16 3.52 6.08 35.10
C PHE A 16 2.25 5.36 35.56
N PRO A 17 2.26 4.03 35.74
CA PRO A 17 1.19 3.36 36.47
C PRO A 17 1.06 4.04 37.84
N LYS A 18 -0.17 4.32 38.29
CA LYS A 18 -0.39 4.49 39.72
C LYS A 18 -0.02 3.14 40.35
N THR A 19 1.16 3.06 40.95
CA THR A 19 1.45 2.02 41.92
C THR A 19 0.36 2.10 42.97
N SER A 20 -0.22 0.96 43.33
CA SER A 20 -1.06 0.82 44.51
C SER A 20 -0.41 1.58 45.67
N ASP A 21 -1.24 2.31 46.41
CA ASP A 21 -0.89 3.06 47.61
C ASP A 21 -0.27 2.12 48.66
N ASP A 22 1.03 1.82 48.52
CA ASP A 22 1.90 1.21 49.53
C ASP A 22 3.33 1.13 48.93
N ASP A 23 4.11 2.20 49.11
CA ASP A 23 5.55 2.17 49.43
C ASP A 23 6.17 3.58 49.24
N ASP A 24 6.06 4.41 50.28
CA ASP A 24 7.03 5.48 50.57
C ASP A 24 8.35 4.83 51.08
N GLN A 25 8.93 3.95 50.26
CA GLN A 25 10.26 3.41 50.50
C GLN A 25 11.28 4.34 49.83
N PHE A 26 12.13 4.98 50.62
CA PHE A 26 13.25 5.77 50.13
C PHE A 26 14.04 4.97 49.09
N CYS A 27 14.06 5.43 47.84
CA CYS A 27 14.84 4.78 46.79
C CYS A 27 16.33 4.90 47.14
N THR A 28 16.96 3.78 47.52
CA THR A 28 18.37 3.70 47.95
C THR A 28 19.35 3.62 46.77
N THR A 29 18.86 3.53 45.54
CA THR A 29 19.70 3.40 44.34
C THR A 29 20.25 4.76 43.91
N ALA A 30 21.57 4.94 44.04
CA ALA A 30 22.29 6.18 43.72
C ALA A 30 22.08 6.71 42.28
N TYR A 31 21.58 5.88 41.36
CA TYR A 31 21.34 6.20 39.95
C TYR A 31 19.94 5.79 39.47
N CYS A 32 18.91 5.97 40.31
CA CYS A 32 17.54 5.68 39.90
C CYS A 32 17.04 6.67 38.83
N PHE A 33 16.70 6.17 37.64
CA PHE A 33 16.17 6.99 36.55
C PHE A 33 14.85 7.69 36.92
N PHE A 34 13.95 7.01 37.64
CA PHE A 34 12.66 7.60 38.02
C PHE A 34 12.81 8.74 39.04
N CYS A 35 13.69 8.59 40.03
CA CYS A 35 14.02 9.67 40.95
C CYS A 35 14.69 10.84 40.22
N SER A 36 15.57 10.53 39.25
CA SER A 36 16.20 11.55 38.41
C SER A 36 15.16 12.34 37.61
N MET A 37 14.17 11.69 37.01
CA MET A 37 13.10 12.36 36.26
C MET A 37 12.19 13.25 37.11
N LYS A 38 12.06 12.97 38.42
CA LYS A 38 11.28 13.78 39.39
C LYS A 38 12.06 14.95 39.97
N GLU A 39 13.36 15.06 39.72
CA GLU A 39 14.19 16.17 40.21
C GLU A 39 13.74 17.50 39.61
N ALA A 40 13.49 18.49 40.48
CA ALA A 40 12.97 19.79 40.09
C ALA A 40 14.08 20.68 39.49
N ASP A 41 15.31 20.55 39.98
CA ASP A 41 16.46 21.26 39.43
C ASP A 41 16.87 20.66 38.08
N VAL A 42 16.75 21.46 37.01
CA VAL A 42 17.02 21.03 35.64
C VAL A 42 18.48 20.59 35.42
N SER A 43 19.44 21.29 36.03
CA SER A 43 20.86 20.98 35.89
C SER A 43 21.20 19.66 36.59
N LEU A 44 20.73 19.50 37.83
CA LEU A 44 20.91 18.29 38.62
C LEU A 44 20.20 17.10 37.98
N ARG A 45 18.97 17.29 37.48
CA ARG A 45 18.23 16.28 36.72
C ARG A 45 19.01 15.80 35.51
N ARG A 46 19.50 16.72 34.67
CA ARG A 46 20.28 16.40 33.46
C ARG A 46 21.55 15.63 33.82
N SER A 47 22.28 16.07 34.84
CA SER A 47 23.48 15.38 35.34
C SER A 47 23.18 13.96 35.82
N ARG A 48 22.13 13.78 36.63
CA ARG A 48 21.69 12.47 37.12
C ARG A 48 21.24 11.55 35.99
N ILE A 49 20.48 12.04 35.01
CA ILE A 49 20.06 11.26 33.83
C ILE A 49 21.28 10.84 33.00
N ALA A 50 22.24 11.73 32.76
CA ALA A 50 23.48 11.38 32.04
C ALA A 50 24.25 10.26 32.77
N ASN A 51 24.35 10.33 34.11
CA ASN A 51 24.95 9.25 34.89
C ASN A 51 24.15 7.95 34.80
N CYS A 52 22.81 8.01 34.84
CA CYS A 52 21.96 6.82 34.62
C CYS A 52 22.29 6.16 33.27
N PHE A 53 22.39 6.93 32.18
CA PHE A 53 22.71 6.38 30.86
C PHE A 53 24.10 5.73 30.78
N LYS A 54 25.08 6.20 31.57
CA LYS A 54 26.39 5.55 31.68
C LYS A 54 26.34 4.25 32.49
N HIS A 55 25.53 4.19 33.55
CA HIS A 55 25.50 3.05 34.47
C HIS A 55 24.57 1.91 34.04
N ILE A 56 23.44 2.20 33.39
CA ILE A 56 22.44 1.18 32.99
C ILE A 56 23.07 0.01 32.20
N PRO A 57 23.97 0.22 31.22
CA PRO A 57 24.59 -0.90 30.51
C PRO A 57 25.52 -1.77 31.37
N LEU A 58 26.07 -1.20 32.45
CA LEU A 58 27.07 -1.84 33.30
C LEU A 58 26.46 -2.71 34.40
N THR A 59 25.24 -2.39 34.84
CA THR A 59 24.55 -3.14 35.91
C THR A 59 23.53 -4.14 35.33
N ASP A 60 23.08 -5.08 36.15
CA ASP A 60 21.96 -5.97 35.82
C ASP A 60 20.87 -5.81 36.87
N HIS A 61 19.90 -4.93 36.59
CA HIS A 61 18.82 -4.60 37.52
C HIS A 61 17.45 -4.82 36.85
N PRO A 62 16.50 -5.53 37.48
CA PRO A 62 15.18 -5.85 36.89
C PRO A 62 14.40 -4.63 36.38
N GLN A 63 14.57 -3.47 37.03
CA GLN A 63 13.88 -2.24 36.66
C GLN A 63 14.38 -1.60 35.35
N HIS A 64 15.52 -2.02 34.78
CA HIS A 64 16.02 -1.45 33.52
C HIS A 64 15.01 -1.56 32.38
N VAL A 65 14.23 -2.63 32.34
CA VAL A 65 13.19 -2.84 31.33
C VAL A 65 12.07 -1.80 31.47
N LEU A 66 11.68 -1.47 32.71
CA LEU A 66 10.69 -0.43 32.97
C LEU A 66 11.22 0.95 32.57
N VAL A 67 12.50 1.23 32.86
CA VAL A 67 13.17 2.46 32.44
C VAL A 67 13.16 2.60 30.91
N LEU A 68 13.55 1.53 30.19
CA LEU A 68 13.56 1.55 28.72
C LEU A 68 12.16 1.63 28.12
N SER A 69 11.17 0.97 28.70
CA SER A 69 9.76 1.10 28.29
C SER A 69 9.24 2.54 28.46
N GLY A 70 9.59 3.19 29.57
CA GLY A 70 9.30 4.60 29.82
C GLY A 70 10.00 5.53 28.83
N LEU A 71 11.31 5.35 28.61
CA LEU A 71 12.10 6.11 27.63
C LEU A 71 11.56 5.95 26.21
N TRP A 72 11.16 4.74 25.83
CA TRP A 72 10.53 4.46 24.56
C TRP A 72 9.22 5.23 24.40
N THR A 73 8.37 5.22 25.43
CA THR A 73 7.10 5.96 25.44
C THR A 73 7.33 7.47 25.28
N ILE A 74 8.28 8.04 26.02
CA ILE A 74 8.64 9.46 25.92
C ILE A 74 9.21 9.78 24.53
N SER A 75 10.11 8.94 24.01
CA SER A 75 10.73 9.15 22.69
C SER A 75 9.71 9.08 21.55
N MET A 76 8.65 8.27 21.70
CA MET A 76 7.54 8.25 20.74
C MET A 76 6.65 9.48 20.84
N ALA A 77 6.38 9.98 22.06
CA ALA A 77 5.53 11.14 22.29
C ALA A 77 6.23 12.47 21.93
N GLN A 78 7.54 12.55 22.17
CA GLN A 78 8.36 13.76 22.02
C GLN A 78 9.67 13.47 21.26
N PRO A 79 9.60 13.03 19.99
CA PRO A 79 10.79 12.64 19.21
C PRO A 79 11.76 13.80 18.96
N ASN A 80 11.30 15.05 19.08
CA ASN A 80 12.09 16.26 18.83
C ASN A 80 12.72 16.84 20.11
N ASN A 81 12.54 16.22 21.27
CA ASN A 81 13.10 16.71 22.53
C ASN A 81 14.62 16.43 22.57
N PRO A 82 15.49 17.46 22.68
CA PRO A 82 16.94 17.29 22.67
C PRO A 82 17.52 16.77 23.98
N GLU A 83 16.73 16.68 25.05
CA GLU A 83 17.21 16.34 26.38
C GLU A 83 17.99 15.02 26.38
N PHE A 84 17.37 13.91 26.01
CA PHE A 84 18.06 12.61 26.03
C PHE A 84 19.18 12.46 25.01
N PRO A 85 19.04 12.90 23.74
CA PRO A 85 20.15 12.93 22.78
C PRO A 85 21.40 13.61 23.34
N SER A 86 21.25 14.77 24.00
CA SER A 86 22.37 15.52 24.56
C SER A 86 23.04 14.86 25.77
N LEU A 87 22.40 13.86 26.39
CA LEU A 87 22.86 13.22 27.63
C LEU A 87 23.47 11.83 27.40
N GLY A 88 23.62 11.39 26.14
CA GLY A 88 24.28 10.12 25.79
C GLY A 88 23.34 8.92 25.67
N ILE A 89 22.04 9.14 25.44
CA ILE A 89 21.08 8.03 25.29
C ILE A 89 21.47 7.08 24.15
N PHE A 90 21.97 7.59 23.02
CA PHE A 90 22.33 6.75 21.87
C PHE A 90 23.46 5.77 22.18
N HIS A 91 24.49 6.22 22.89
CA HIS A 91 25.58 5.35 23.33
C HIS A 91 25.09 4.28 24.31
N CYS A 92 24.20 4.65 25.24
CA CYS A 92 23.56 3.70 26.16
C CYS A 92 22.76 2.63 25.39
N MET A 93 21.90 3.03 24.45
CA MET A 93 21.10 2.11 23.64
C MET A 93 21.97 1.20 22.77
N ALA A 94 23.01 1.74 22.12
CA ALA A 94 23.95 0.97 21.32
C ALA A 94 24.66 -0.12 22.15
N THR A 95 25.11 0.25 23.36
CA THR A 95 25.80 -0.66 24.28
C THR A 95 24.87 -1.77 24.79
N LEU A 96 23.62 -1.44 25.10
CA LEU A 96 22.62 -2.44 25.51
C LEU A 96 22.28 -3.44 24.39
N ILE A 97 22.15 -2.98 23.14
CA ILE A 97 21.96 -3.87 21.99
C ILE A 97 23.17 -4.78 21.82
N HIS A 98 24.38 -4.23 21.91
CA HIS A 98 25.61 -5.02 21.80
C HIS A 98 25.71 -6.06 22.92
N LYS A 99 25.43 -5.68 24.18
CA LYS A 99 25.40 -6.58 25.34
C LYS A 99 24.41 -7.73 25.14
N ALA A 100 23.21 -7.43 24.65
CA ALA A 100 22.20 -8.44 24.36
C ALA A 100 22.66 -9.51 23.36
N ILE A 101 23.39 -9.10 22.31
CA ILE A 101 23.87 -10.01 21.27
C ILE A 101 25.07 -10.83 21.77
N THR A 102 25.97 -10.21 22.55
CA THR A 102 27.22 -10.84 22.99
C THR A 102 27.09 -11.68 24.26
N HIS A 103 26.06 -11.44 25.08
CA HIS A 103 25.85 -12.11 26.36
C HIS A 103 24.45 -12.77 26.44
N PRO A 104 24.25 -13.95 25.82
CA PRO A 104 22.94 -14.62 25.80
C PRO A 104 22.37 -14.92 27.19
N HIS A 105 23.22 -15.25 28.17
CA HIS A 105 22.80 -15.47 29.55
C HIS A 105 22.20 -14.20 30.18
N TRP A 106 22.78 -13.02 29.90
CA TRP A 106 22.23 -11.75 30.35
C TRP A 106 20.90 -11.43 29.67
N LEU A 107 20.78 -11.73 28.37
CA LEU A 107 19.55 -11.50 27.60
C LEU A 107 18.37 -12.33 28.13
N LEU A 108 18.64 -13.58 28.51
CA LEU A 108 17.63 -14.51 29.04
C LEU A 108 17.35 -14.30 30.54
N HIS A 109 18.11 -13.44 31.22
CA HIS A 109 17.92 -13.12 32.62
C HIS A 109 16.78 -12.10 32.80
N HIS A 110 15.96 -12.30 33.84
CA HIS A 110 14.79 -11.45 34.15
C HIS A 110 13.89 -11.18 32.92
N HIS A 111 13.68 -9.91 32.60
CA HIS A 111 12.95 -9.43 31.43
C HIS A 111 13.89 -8.73 30.44
N ASN A 112 15.19 -9.06 30.44
CA ASN A 112 16.17 -8.38 29.57
C ASN A 112 15.91 -8.65 28.08
N ILE A 113 15.15 -9.70 27.73
CA ILE A 113 14.74 -10.02 26.36
C ILE A 113 14.00 -8.88 25.63
N TYR A 114 13.39 -7.94 26.37
CA TYR A 114 12.68 -6.78 25.81
C TYR A 114 13.62 -5.58 25.53
N ILE A 115 14.81 -5.56 26.14
CA ILE A 115 15.74 -4.42 26.08
C ILE A 115 16.17 -4.10 24.63
N PRO A 116 16.59 -5.07 23.80
CA PRO A 116 17.05 -4.77 22.43
C PRO A 116 15.96 -4.13 21.57
N TYR A 117 14.72 -4.59 21.74
CA TYR A 117 13.56 -4.02 21.07
C TYR A 117 13.36 -2.54 21.45
N TYR A 118 13.30 -2.25 22.75
CA TYR A 118 13.12 -0.87 23.21
C TYR A 118 14.31 0.02 22.80
N ALA A 119 15.54 -0.46 22.94
CA ALA A 119 16.74 0.29 22.61
C ALA A 119 16.79 0.69 21.13
N ALA A 120 16.57 -0.26 20.22
CA ALA A 120 16.52 0.04 18.79
C ALA A 120 15.34 0.96 18.42
N HIS A 121 14.19 0.79 19.08
CA HIS A 121 13.02 1.64 18.85
C HIS A 121 13.21 3.07 19.36
N ILE A 122 13.90 3.27 20.49
CA ILE A 122 14.28 4.58 21.02
C ILE A 122 15.19 5.29 20.02
N ILE A 123 16.24 4.61 19.54
CA ILE A 123 17.15 5.16 18.52
C ILE A 123 16.33 5.63 17.32
N GLY A 124 15.53 4.74 16.73
CA GLY A 124 14.72 5.09 15.56
C GLY A 124 13.72 6.22 15.83
N SER A 125 13.10 6.29 17.01
CA SER A 125 12.13 7.35 17.32
C SER A 125 12.78 8.72 17.49
N LEU A 126 13.97 8.81 18.09
CA LEU A 126 14.67 10.08 18.25
C LEU A 126 15.31 10.56 16.94
N THR A 127 15.67 9.67 16.03
CA THR A 127 16.30 10.04 14.75
C THR A 127 15.32 10.24 13.60
N ILE A 128 14.00 10.25 13.85
CA ILE A 128 13.00 10.27 12.77
C ILE A 128 12.84 11.63 12.07
N ASN A 129 12.93 12.72 12.83
CA ASN A 129 12.58 14.06 12.34
C ASN A 129 13.77 15.05 12.35
N GLN A 130 14.83 14.76 13.11
CA GLN A 130 15.92 15.69 13.38
C GLN A 130 17.25 15.12 12.86
N GLU A 131 17.78 15.73 11.80
CA GLU A 131 19.07 15.34 11.21
C GLU A 131 20.22 15.42 12.22
N HIS A 132 20.24 16.46 13.06
CA HIS A 132 21.25 16.61 14.11
C HIS A 132 21.24 15.45 15.13
N PHE A 133 20.07 14.92 15.49
CA PHE A 133 19.99 13.75 16.38
C PHE A 133 20.50 12.48 15.70
N ALA A 134 20.24 12.33 14.40
CA ALA A 134 20.80 11.23 13.61
C ALA A 134 22.34 11.30 13.58
N GLN A 135 22.94 12.49 13.46
CA GLN A 135 24.39 12.67 13.51
C GLN A 135 24.98 12.23 14.86
N ILE A 136 24.40 12.67 15.97
CA ILE A 136 24.83 12.26 17.32
C ILE A 136 24.70 10.73 17.47
N ALA A 137 23.61 10.13 16.95
CA ALA A 137 23.40 8.70 17.01
C ALA A 137 24.51 7.93 16.26
N VAL A 138 24.85 8.34 15.04
CA VAL A 138 25.94 7.75 14.25
C VAL A 138 27.28 7.89 14.96
N GLN A 139 27.61 9.08 15.48
CA GLN A 139 28.82 9.32 16.26
C GLN A 139 28.89 8.47 17.54
N SER A 140 27.73 8.14 18.12
CA SER A 140 27.62 7.26 19.29
C SER A 140 27.77 5.77 18.98
N GLY A 141 27.99 5.39 17.71
CA GLY A 141 28.25 4.01 17.31
C GLY A 141 27.01 3.12 17.19
N VAL A 142 25.83 3.68 16.87
CA VAL A 142 24.59 2.88 16.79
C VAL A 142 24.52 1.93 15.59
N ILE A 143 25.26 2.19 14.50
CA ILE A 143 25.10 1.44 13.24
C ILE A 143 25.48 -0.05 13.41
N PRO A 144 26.68 -0.43 13.92
CA PRO A 144 27.05 -1.84 13.97
C PRO A 144 26.10 -2.71 14.83
N PRO A 145 25.66 -2.30 16.05
CA PRO A 145 24.67 -3.05 16.81
C PRO A 145 23.32 -3.18 16.10
N LEU A 146 22.85 -2.12 15.41
CA LEU A 146 21.61 -2.18 14.64
C LEU A 146 21.73 -3.14 13.44
N LEU A 147 22.90 -3.19 12.78
CA LEU A 147 23.14 -4.16 11.70
C LEU A 147 23.12 -5.60 12.21
N GLN A 148 23.65 -5.87 13.41
CA GLN A 148 23.55 -7.20 14.01
C GLN A 148 22.10 -7.60 14.27
N LEU A 149 21.25 -6.68 14.75
CA LEU A 149 19.82 -6.95 14.88
C LEU A 149 19.17 -7.19 13.50
N LEU A 150 19.53 -6.41 12.47
CA LEU A 150 19.02 -6.58 11.11
C LEU A 150 19.38 -7.96 10.52
N ARG A 151 20.57 -8.50 10.83
CA ARG A 151 21.00 -9.87 10.47
C ARG A 151 20.15 -10.97 11.12
N GLY A 152 19.28 -10.64 12.06
CA GLY A 152 18.41 -11.61 12.72
C GLY A 152 19.06 -12.32 13.90
N GLN A 153 20.04 -11.70 14.56
CA GLN A 153 20.72 -12.27 15.75
C GLN A 153 19.79 -12.50 16.95
N ILE A 154 18.59 -11.92 16.96
CA ILE A 154 17.56 -12.15 17.99
C ILE A 154 16.30 -12.70 17.33
N THR A 155 15.31 -11.87 16.99
CA THR A 155 14.12 -12.29 16.24
C THR A 155 13.67 -11.23 15.24
N TRP A 156 12.64 -11.57 14.45
CA TRP A 156 12.01 -10.67 13.51
C TRP A 156 11.44 -9.39 14.17
N VAL A 157 11.12 -9.45 15.48
CA VAL A 157 10.65 -8.29 16.24
C VAL A 157 11.74 -7.22 16.34
N GLU A 158 12.98 -7.63 16.61
CA GLU A 158 14.14 -6.74 16.67
C GLU A 158 14.58 -6.31 15.27
N GLN A 159 14.53 -7.19 14.27
CA GLN A 159 14.78 -6.82 12.86
C GLN A 159 13.87 -5.66 12.42
N ARG A 160 12.60 -5.68 12.84
CA ARG A 160 11.61 -4.62 12.52
C ARG A 160 12.02 -3.25 13.03
N VAL A 161 12.45 -3.15 14.28
CA VAL A 161 12.85 -1.86 14.84
C VAL A 161 14.25 -1.45 14.37
N ALA A 162 15.13 -2.40 14.08
CA ALA A 162 16.46 -2.14 13.54
C ALA A 162 16.39 -1.57 12.11
N VAL A 163 15.59 -2.19 11.21
CA VAL A 163 15.43 -1.68 9.84
C VAL A 163 14.80 -0.29 9.82
N ARG A 164 13.87 0.00 10.73
CA ARG A 164 13.29 1.34 10.91
C ARG A 164 14.35 2.36 11.30
N ALA A 165 15.14 2.06 12.33
CA ALA A 165 16.18 2.97 12.80
C ALA A 165 17.23 3.24 11.72
N LEU A 166 17.72 2.19 11.04
CA LEU A 166 18.64 2.32 9.91
C LEU A 166 18.02 3.11 8.75
N GLY A 167 16.73 2.91 8.46
CA GLY A 167 16.00 3.68 7.46
C GLY A 167 15.97 5.19 7.75
N HIS A 168 15.78 5.59 9.01
CA HIS A 168 15.84 7.00 9.39
C HIS A 168 17.26 7.56 9.26
N LEU A 169 18.29 6.82 9.71
CA LEU A 169 19.69 7.23 9.54
C LEU A 169 20.09 7.32 8.06
N ALA A 170 19.58 6.44 7.20
CA ALA A 170 19.82 6.47 5.76
C ALA A 170 19.08 7.61 5.03
N SER A 171 18.06 8.21 5.66
CA SER A 171 17.21 9.22 5.03
C SER A 171 17.93 10.57 4.88
N TYR A 172 18.81 10.92 5.82
CA TYR A 172 19.57 12.18 5.79
C TYR A 172 20.85 12.08 4.97
N GLY A 173 21.23 13.18 4.31
CA GLY A 173 22.46 13.23 3.53
C GLY A 173 23.72 13.10 4.41
N THR A 174 23.73 13.78 5.57
CA THR A 174 24.91 13.85 6.44
C THR A 174 25.26 12.52 7.11
N THR A 175 24.27 11.68 7.41
CA THR A 175 24.47 10.37 8.05
C THR A 175 24.52 9.21 7.08
N PHE A 176 24.09 9.41 5.82
CA PHE A 176 24.04 8.34 4.84
C PHE A 176 25.40 7.74 4.56
N GLN A 177 26.48 8.54 4.49
CA GLN A 177 27.81 8.04 4.15
C GLN A 177 28.27 6.95 5.13
N SER A 178 28.05 7.12 6.44
CA SER A 178 28.41 6.12 7.44
C SER A 178 27.65 4.80 7.31
N LEU A 179 26.42 4.82 6.75
CA LEU A 179 25.70 3.59 6.40
C LEU A 179 26.16 3.02 5.05
N ALA A 180 26.55 3.88 4.12
CA ALA A 180 26.97 3.50 2.78
C ALA A 180 28.27 2.68 2.78
N ASP A 181 29.10 2.82 3.82
CA ASP A 181 30.28 1.99 4.07
C ASP A 181 29.91 0.50 4.28
N TYR A 182 28.69 0.23 4.75
CA TYR A 182 28.10 -1.12 4.87
C TYR A 182 27.14 -1.44 3.72
N GLY A 183 27.14 -0.62 2.65
CA GLY A 183 26.01 -0.51 1.73
C GLY A 183 25.61 -1.79 1.01
N GLN A 184 26.57 -2.60 0.56
CA GLN A 184 26.27 -3.86 -0.13
C GLN A 184 25.59 -4.86 0.81
N GLU A 185 26.07 -4.97 2.04
CA GLU A 185 25.47 -5.82 3.06
C GLU A 185 24.07 -5.35 3.43
N VAL A 186 23.91 -4.04 3.69
CA VAL A 186 22.62 -3.44 4.07
C VAL A 186 21.56 -3.69 2.99
N VAL A 187 21.91 -3.49 1.73
CA VAL A 187 21.00 -3.71 0.60
C VAL A 187 20.61 -5.19 0.49
N ASN A 188 21.57 -6.11 0.60
CA ASN A 188 21.28 -7.55 0.58
C ASN A 188 20.35 -7.99 1.73
N LEU A 189 20.62 -7.53 2.95
CA LEU A 189 19.78 -7.82 4.11
C LEU A 189 18.37 -7.25 3.94
N ALA A 190 18.25 -6.02 3.44
CA ALA A 190 16.95 -5.38 3.23
C ALA A 190 16.13 -6.04 2.11
N ILE A 191 16.77 -6.48 1.02
CA ILE A 191 16.12 -7.30 -0.04
C ILE A 191 15.61 -8.61 0.57
N ASN A 192 16.47 -9.34 1.26
CA ASN A 192 16.10 -10.63 1.87
C ASN A 192 14.91 -10.46 2.84
N LEU A 193 14.98 -9.45 3.71
CA LEU A 193 13.95 -9.18 4.69
C LEU A 193 12.62 -8.78 4.03
N ALA A 194 12.64 -7.90 3.02
CA ALA A 194 11.45 -7.52 2.27
C ALA A 194 10.77 -8.73 1.57
N SER A 195 11.56 -9.66 1.03
CA SER A 195 11.06 -10.86 0.35
C SER A 195 10.54 -11.92 1.32
N THR A 196 11.15 -12.09 2.50
CA THR A 196 10.91 -13.26 3.35
C THR A 196 10.12 -12.97 4.62
N CYS A 197 9.98 -11.70 5.04
CA CYS A 197 9.43 -11.37 6.36
C CYS A 197 8.00 -11.85 6.58
N LEU A 198 7.14 -11.85 5.55
CA LEU A 198 5.76 -12.33 5.69
C LEU A 198 5.72 -13.83 5.96
N GLU A 199 6.59 -14.61 5.30
CA GLU A 199 6.73 -16.04 5.54
C GLU A 199 7.32 -16.32 6.93
N LEU A 200 8.34 -15.56 7.32
CA LEU A 200 8.97 -15.64 8.63
C LEU A 200 7.97 -15.43 9.77
N VAL A 201 7.23 -14.30 9.75
CA VAL A 201 6.23 -13.97 10.78
C VAL A 201 5.08 -14.97 10.79
N TYR A 202 4.67 -15.46 9.62
CA TYR A 202 3.63 -16.48 9.54
C TYR A 202 4.08 -17.78 10.20
N VAL A 203 5.23 -18.32 9.81
CA VAL A 203 5.73 -19.60 10.31
C VAL A 203 6.03 -19.54 11.81
N GLN A 204 6.64 -18.45 12.28
CA GLN A 204 7.07 -18.34 13.67
C GLN A 204 5.98 -17.86 14.63
N PHE A 205 4.90 -17.25 14.14
CA PHE A 205 3.87 -16.67 15.01
C PHE A 205 2.43 -16.97 14.55
N VAL A 206 1.99 -16.42 13.41
CA VAL A 206 0.57 -16.46 13.02
C VAL A 206 0.07 -17.88 12.72
N GLY A 207 0.89 -18.70 12.05
CA GLY A 207 0.64 -20.09 11.71
C GLY A 207 0.80 -21.07 12.88
N VAL A 208 1.34 -20.62 14.01
CA VAL A 208 1.48 -21.44 15.23
C VAL A 208 0.10 -21.56 15.89
N LYS A 209 -0.53 -22.73 15.72
CA LYS A 209 -1.88 -23.05 16.23
C LYS A 209 -1.95 -23.12 17.76
N ASP A 210 -0.88 -23.60 18.38
CA ASP A 210 -0.77 -23.67 19.84
C ASP A 210 -0.22 -22.35 20.38
N VAL A 211 -1.09 -21.55 20.98
CA VAL A 211 -0.77 -20.21 21.49
C VAL A 211 0.31 -20.27 22.58
N ASN A 212 0.45 -21.38 23.31
CA ASN A 212 1.48 -21.55 24.34
C ASN A 212 2.87 -21.74 23.73
N LYS A 213 2.97 -22.12 22.45
CA LYS A 213 4.24 -22.23 21.72
C LYS A 213 4.70 -20.90 21.11
N ARG A 214 3.85 -19.88 21.09
CA ARG A 214 4.25 -18.52 20.68
C ARG A 214 5.10 -17.91 21.79
N LEU A 215 6.21 -17.26 21.40
CA LEU A 215 7.09 -16.59 22.35
C LEU A 215 6.32 -15.56 23.17
N LYS A 216 6.34 -15.70 24.50
CA LYS A 216 5.57 -14.86 25.44
C LYS A 216 5.87 -13.37 25.25
N TYR A 217 7.15 -13.01 25.10
CA TYR A 217 7.55 -11.61 24.95
C TYR A 217 7.09 -10.98 23.63
N HIS A 218 6.96 -11.75 22.55
CA HIS A 218 6.36 -11.27 21.29
C HIS A 218 4.91 -10.87 21.51
N ARG A 219 4.13 -11.74 22.17
CA ARG A 219 2.73 -11.49 22.49
C ARG A 219 2.58 -10.23 23.33
N GLU A 220 3.35 -10.12 24.41
CA GLU A 220 3.31 -8.99 25.32
C GLU A 220 3.69 -7.66 24.68
N LEU A 221 4.74 -7.63 23.86
CA LEU A 221 5.14 -6.43 23.13
C LEU A 221 4.05 -5.97 22.14
N MET A 222 3.39 -6.91 21.44
CA MET A 222 2.36 -6.60 20.46
C MET A 222 1.05 -6.12 21.09
N THR A 223 0.64 -6.74 22.19
CA THR A 223 -0.64 -6.41 22.85
C THR A 223 -0.52 -5.41 23.98
N ARG A 224 0.71 -4.96 24.31
CA ARG A 224 1.01 -4.10 25.46
C ARG A 224 0.48 -4.68 26.77
N GLY A 225 0.56 -5.99 26.93
CA GLY A 225 0.08 -6.71 28.13
C GLY A 225 -1.43 -7.02 28.14
N ILE A 226 -2.18 -6.69 27.07
CA ILE A 226 -3.57 -7.16 26.92
C ILE A 226 -3.52 -8.63 26.49
N HIS A 227 -3.73 -9.55 27.43
CA HIS A 227 -3.65 -11.00 27.19
C HIS A 227 -5.00 -11.58 26.74
N GLY A 228 -4.95 -12.71 26.03
CA GLY A 228 -6.10 -13.60 25.83
C GLY A 228 -6.90 -13.39 24.55
N ASP A 229 -6.67 -12.31 23.79
CA ASP A 229 -7.31 -12.09 22.49
C ASP A 229 -6.39 -12.51 21.32
N LEU A 230 -6.62 -13.74 20.84
CA LEU A 230 -5.89 -14.30 19.70
C LEU A 230 -6.07 -13.49 18.40
N GLU A 231 -7.22 -12.84 18.23
CA GLU A 231 -7.46 -12.03 17.05
C GLU A 231 -6.64 -10.74 17.09
N LEU A 232 -6.61 -10.06 18.24
CA LEU A 232 -5.77 -8.90 18.46
C LEU A 232 -4.29 -9.24 18.20
N GLU A 233 -3.80 -10.36 18.74
CA GLU A 233 -2.44 -10.84 18.49
C GLU A 233 -2.15 -11.03 17.00
N ASN A 234 -3.03 -11.73 16.28
CA ASN A 234 -2.84 -11.98 14.84
C ASN A 234 -2.92 -10.69 14.01
N ARG A 235 -3.81 -9.77 14.36
CA ARG A 235 -3.94 -8.46 13.70
C ARG A 235 -2.69 -7.60 13.91
N LYS A 236 -2.12 -7.61 15.13
CA LYS A 236 -0.87 -6.92 15.43
C LYS A 236 0.33 -7.55 14.73
N ALA A 237 0.39 -8.88 14.64
CA ALA A 237 1.41 -9.57 13.88
C ALA A 237 1.34 -9.23 12.38
N GLU A 238 0.13 -9.14 11.80
CA GLU A 238 -0.07 -8.68 10.42
C GLU A 238 0.40 -7.24 10.20
N GLU A 239 0.03 -6.33 11.10
CA GLU A 239 0.50 -4.93 11.09
C GLU A 239 2.03 -4.86 11.15
N TRP A 240 2.66 -5.61 12.06
CA TRP A 240 4.10 -5.59 12.23
C TRP A 240 4.85 -6.25 11.07
N ALA A 241 4.28 -7.29 10.45
CA ALA A 241 4.84 -7.91 9.25
C ALA A 241 4.78 -6.95 8.04
N SER A 242 3.67 -6.22 7.89
CA SER A 242 3.56 -5.14 6.89
C SER A 242 4.59 -4.04 7.13
N GLN A 243 4.72 -3.56 8.37
CA GLN A 243 5.73 -2.57 8.74
C GLN A 243 7.16 -3.06 8.42
N LEU A 244 7.48 -4.31 8.78
CA LEU A 244 8.77 -4.93 8.49
C LEU A 244 9.10 -4.92 7.00
N GLN A 245 8.16 -5.33 6.15
CA GLN A 245 8.33 -5.30 4.69
C GLN A 245 8.50 -3.85 4.18
N CYS A 246 7.58 -2.96 4.54
CA CYS A 246 7.57 -1.59 4.04
C CYS A 246 8.77 -0.76 4.52
N TRP A 247 9.26 -0.97 5.75
CA TRP A 247 10.46 -0.30 6.26
C TRP A 247 11.73 -0.84 5.61
N SER A 248 11.76 -2.13 5.26
CA SER A 248 12.85 -2.70 4.44
C SER A 248 12.89 -2.07 3.04
N LEU A 249 11.72 -1.92 2.41
CA LEU A 249 11.59 -1.21 1.12
C LEU A 249 11.93 0.28 1.24
N HIS A 250 11.60 0.93 2.35
CA HIS A 250 12.02 2.32 2.62
C HIS A 250 13.55 2.45 2.71
N LEU A 251 14.22 1.54 3.41
CA LEU A 251 15.68 1.52 3.47
C LEU A 251 16.29 1.35 2.07
N LEU A 252 15.77 0.43 1.26
CA LEU A 252 16.20 0.27 -0.14
C LEU A 252 15.95 1.53 -0.97
N ASN A 253 14.82 2.22 -0.76
CA ASN A 253 14.54 3.50 -1.40
C ASN A 253 15.58 4.57 -1.04
N CYS A 254 16.02 4.64 0.21
CA CYS A 254 17.06 5.59 0.65
C CYS A 254 18.41 5.36 -0.05
N PHE A 255 18.76 4.11 -0.36
CA PHE A 255 19.96 3.75 -1.11
C PHE A 255 19.80 4.02 -2.60
N ALA A 256 18.70 3.56 -3.19
CA ALA A 256 18.42 3.72 -4.62
C ALA A 256 18.28 5.20 -5.03
N SER A 257 17.69 6.04 -4.17
CA SER A 257 17.55 7.49 -4.45
C SER A 257 18.87 8.25 -4.44
N LYS A 258 19.90 7.67 -3.83
CA LYS A 258 21.29 8.18 -3.83
C LYS A 258 22.19 7.40 -4.79
N GLU A 259 21.59 6.63 -5.70
CA GLU A 259 22.26 5.81 -6.71
C GLU A 259 23.28 4.81 -6.13
N ARG A 260 23.06 4.32 -4.90
CA ARG A 260 23.89 3.28 -4.26
C ARG A 260 23.17 1.94 -4.26
N GLY A 261 23.93 0.86 -4.48
CA GLY A 261 23.40 -0.51 -4.49
C GLY A 261 22.45 -0.83 -5.65
N LEU A 262 22.42 0.02 -6.69
CA LEU A 262 21.57 -0.19 -7.87
C LEU A 262 21.97 -1.46 -8.63
N ASP A 263 23.25 -1.78 -8.67
CA ASP A 263 23.82 -3.00 -9.23
C ASP A 263 23.25 -4.25 -8.54
N VAL A 264 23.16 -4.24 -7.21
CA VAL A 264 22.59 -5.34 -6.42
C VAL A 264 21.08 -5.44 -6.62
N ILE A 265 20.35 -4.31 -6.49
CA ILE A 265 18.89 -4.29 -6.62
C ILE A 265 18.46 -4.69 -8.05
N CYS A 266 19.12 -4.15 -9.07
CA CYS A 266 18.76 -4.41 -10.47
C CYS A 266 19.28 -5.76 -10.99
N ALA A 267 20.28 -6.38 -10.35
CA ALA A 267 20.71 -7.73 -10.72
C ALA A 267 19.68 -8.81 -10.34
N ASN A 268 18.80 -8.55 -9.37
CA ASN A 268 17.82 -9.51 -8.89
C ASN A 268 16.44 -9.32 -9.55
N MET A 269 16.25 -9.92 -10.73
CA MET A 269 14.98 -9.81 -11.47
C MET A 269 13.79 -10.42 -10.72
N GLU A 270 13.99 -11.51 -9.98
CA GLU A 270 12.93 -12.14 -9.16
C GLU A 270 12.41 -11.17 -8.11
N PHE A 271 13.32 -10.52 -7.36
CA PHE A 271 12.94 -9.49 -6.41
C PHE A 271 12.17 -8.34 -7.06
N LEU A 272 12.62 -7.86 -8.25
CA LEU A 272 11.93 -6.78 -8.96
C LEU A 272 10.51 -7.17 -9.40
N GLU A 273 10.29 -8.42 -9.79
CA GLU A 273 8.95 -8.94 -10.08
C GLU A 273 8.10 -9.04 -8.80
N ASP A 274 8.69 -9.47 -7.68
CA ASP A 274 8.00 -9.56 -6.39
C ASP A 274 7.56 -8.18 -5.86
N LEU A 275 8.30 -7.09 -6.16
CA LEU A 275 7.92 -5.73 -5.76
C LEU A 275 6.51 -5.35 -6.22
N CYS A 276 6.04 -5.89 -7.35
CA CYS A 276 4.68 -5.68 -7.84
C CYS A 276 3.61 -6.20 -6.87
N HIS A 277 3.95 -7.18 -6.04
CA HIS A 277 3.07 -7.83 -5.07
C HIS A 277 3.29 -7.35 -3.63
N MET A 278 4.37 -6.62 -3.36
CA MET A 278 4.65 -6.04 -2.03
C MET A 278 3.89 -4.72 -1.84
N TRP A 279 2.57 -4.79 -1.66
CA TRP A 279 1.71 -3.59 -1.59
C TRP A 279 1.38 -3.11 -0.16
N GLY A 280 1.90 -3.78 0.88
CA GLY A 280 1.76 -3.36 2.28
C GLY A 280 0.40 -3.62 2.93
N GLY A 281 -0.60 -4.09 2.17
CA GLY A 281 -1.95 -4.34 2.67
C GLY A 281 -2.72 -3.05 3.02
N LEU A 282 -3.94 -3.20 3.56
CA LEU A 282 -4.79 -2.06 3.94
C LEU A 282 -4.33 -1.34 5.22
N VAL A 283 -3.38 -1.93 5.96
CA VAL A 283 -2.92 -1.44 7.27
C VAL A 283 -1.92 -0.28 7.12
N ASN A 284 -1.15 -0.26 6.03
CA ASN A 284 -0.05 0.70 5.84
C ASN A 284 -0.32 1.65 4.65
N GLN A 285 -1.40 2.43 4.76
CA GLN A 285 -1.93 3.27 3.67
C GLN A 285 -0.97 4.39 3.22
N THR A 286 0.02 4.75 4.04
CA THR A 286 0.96 5.84 3.74
C THR A 286 2.20 5.39 2.98
N SER A 287 2.46 4.08 2.91
CA SER A 287 3.64 3.55 2.23
C SER A 287 3.32 3.24 0.76
N PRO A 288 4.10 3.76 -0.21
CA PRO A 288 4.02 3.33 -1.60
C PRO A 288 4.61 1.93 -1.82
N ALA A 289 5.13 1.29 -0.75
CA ALA A 289 5.64 -0.07 -0.73
C ALA A 289 6.50 -0.40 -1.98
N GLY A 290 6.28 -1.53 -2.64
CA GLY A 290 7.12 -1.98 -3.76
C GLY A 290 7.08 -1.07 -4.98
N VAL A 291 5.92 -0.47 -5.31
CA VAL A 291 5.83 0.49 -6.43
C VAL A 291 6.63 1.77 -6.16
N GLY A 292 6.78 2.15 -4.88
CA GLY A 292 7.68 3.22 -4.47
C GLY A 292 9.11 2.98 -4.94
N LEU A 293 9.64 1.76 -4.73
CA LEU A 293 10.97 1.38 -5.17
C LEU A 293 11.09 1.28 -6.68
N ILE A 294 10.11 0.68 -7.36
CA ILE A 294 10.07 0.66 -8.83
C ILE A 294 10.14 2.08 -9.40
N ARG A 295 9.42 3.03 -8.80
CA ARG A 295 9.44 4.43 -9.22
C ARG A 295 10.82 5.07 -9.01
N VAL A 296 11.46 4.84 -7.88
CA VAL A 296 12.82 5.36 -7.61
C VAL A 296 13.81 4.82 -8.65
N LEU A 297 13.75 3.51 -8.93
CA LEU A 297 14.59 2.86 -9.94
C LEU A 297 14.35 3.45 -11.35
N CYS A 298 13.10 3.78 -11.71
CA CYS A 298 12.77 4.41 -12.99
C CYS A 298 13.44 5.79 -13.21
N TYR A 299 13.92 6.47 -12.17
CA TYR A 299 14.68 7.71 -12.35
C TYR A 299 16.10 7.47 -12.88
N THR A 300 16.64 6.26 -12.69
CA THR A 300 17.99 5.89 -13.12
C THR A 300 17.98 5.18 -14.48
N LYS A 301 19.06 5.31 -15.26
CA LYS A 301 19.17 4.62 -16.56
C LYS A 301 19.22 3.09 -16.40
N LEU A 302 19.99 2.60 -15.42
CA LEU A 302 20.11 1.17 -15.11
C LEU A 302 18.76 0.57 -14.68
N GLY A 303 18.03 1.25 -13.79
CA GLY A 303 16.72 0.79 -13.33
C GLY A 303 15.70 0.73 -14.46
N ARG A 304 15.61 1.75 -15.32
CA ARG A 304 14.72 1.70 -16.50
C ARG A 304 15.06 0.56 -17.44
N LYS A 305 16.34 0.39 -17.79
CA LYS A 305 16.80 -0.69 -18.67
C LYS A 305 16.39 -2.06 -18.14
N THR A 306 16.53 -2.27 -16.83
CA THR A 306 16.21 -3.53 -16.14
C THR A 306 14.69 -3.75 -16.06
N ILE A 307 13.93 -2.76 -15.58
CA ILE A 307 12.46 -2.85 -15.49
C ILE A 307 11.82 -3.12 -16.86
N ALA A 308 12.34 -2.50 -17.92
CA ALA A 308 11.86 -2.71 -19.28
C ALA A 308 12.11 -4.13 -19.82
N GLN A 309 12.93 -4.95 -19.16
CA GLN A 309 13.17 -6.35 -19.55
C GLN A 309 12.07 -7.30 -19.07
N SER A 310 11.31 -6.96 -18.04
CA SER A 310 10.23 -7.84 -17.53
C SER A 310 8.84 -7.34 -17.96
N PRO A 311 8.17 -8.04 -18.89
CA PRO A 311 6.78 -7.74 -19.23
C PRO A 311 5.83 -7.84 -18.04
N LYS A 312 6.15 -8.64 -17.02
CA LYS A 312 5.31 -8.78 -15.81
C LYS A 312 5.25 -7.46 -15.05
N ILE A 313 6.39 -6.80 -14.87
CA ILE A 313 6.45 -5.49 -14.18
C ILE A 313 5.66 -4.44 -14.98
N ILE A 314 5.81 -4.41 -16.31
CA ILE A 314 5.07 -3.44 -17.16
C ILE A 314 3.56 -3.68 -17.08
N LYS A 315 3.11 -4.94 -17.11
CA LYS A 315 1.69 -5.30 -16.94
C LYS A 315 1.16 -4.90 -15.56
N SER A 316 1.94 -5.12 -14.49
CA SER A 316 1.57 -4.71 -13.14
C SER A 316 1.44 -3.18 -13.02
N LEU A 317 2.39 -2.42 -13.55
CA LEU A 317 2.30 -0.95 -13.63
C LEU A 317 1.08 -0.50 -14.46
N GLY A 318 0.78 -1.24 -15.55
CA GLY A 318 -0.42 -1.07 -16.36
C GLY A 318 -1.71 -1.25 -15.56
N ASN A 319 -1.84 -2.36 -14.83
CA ASN A 319 -2.99 -2.63 -13.97
C ASN A 319 -3.13 -1.55 -12.88
N LEU A 320 -2.03 -1.19 -12.21
CA LEU A 320 -2.02 -0.11 -11.22
C LEU A 320 -2.49 1.22 -11.83
N SER A 321 -2.06 1.56 -13.04
CA SER A 321 -2.45 2.80 -13.73
C SER A 321 -3.96 2.90 -13.98
N ARG A 322 -4.66 1.75 -14.09
CA ARG A 322 -6.11 1.65 -14.24
C ARG A 322 -6.85 1.33 -12.94
N SER A 323 -6.17 1.22 -11.80
CA SER A 323 -6.81 0.87 -10.52
C SER A 323 -7.36 2.10 -9.80
N SER A 324 -8.23 1.89 -8.80
CA SER A 324 -8.63 2.94 -7.83
C SER A 324 -7.66 3.07 -6.65
N ASP A 325 -6.46 2.49 -6.76
CA ASP A 325 -5.41 2.57 -5.74
C ASP A 325 -4.92 4.03 -5.60
N ASP A 326 -4.60 4.44 -4.38
CA ASP A 326 -4.05 5.76 -4.07
C ASP A 326 -2.77 6.08 -4.87
N TRP A 327 -2.05 5.03 -5.29
CA TRP A 327 -0.82 5.07 -6.07
C TRP A 327 -1.03 4.97 -7.60
N GLN A 328 -2.26 5.11 -8.10
CA GLN A 328 -2.58 5.08 -9.55
C GLN A 328 -1.61 5.95 -10.39
N TYR A 329 -1.36 7.18 -9.94
CA TYR A 329 -0.44 8.09 -10.64
C TYR A 329 1.01 7.58 -10.68
N MET A 330 1.46 6.83 -9.67
CA MET A 330 2.82 6.26 -9.69
C MET A 330 2.95 5.23 -10.81
N GLY A 331 1.92 4.40 -11.03
CA GLY A 331 1.87 3.48 -12.17
C GLY A 331 1.95 4.21 -13.51
N ILE A 332 1.12 5.25 -13.70
CA ILE A 332 1.17 6.12 -14.89
C ILE A 332 2.57 6.72 -15.06
N HIS A 333 3.12 7.32 -14.00
CA HIS A 333 4.39 8.03 -14.03
C HIS A 333 5.55 7.11 -14.40
N CYS A 334 5.61 5.89 -13.87
CA CYS A 334 6.64 4.91 -14.23
C CYS A 334 6.55 4.52 -15.71
N LEU A 335 5.35 4.22 -16.22
CA LEU A 335 5.15 3.91 -17.64
C LEU A 335 5.57 5.08 -18.54
N LEU A 336 5.26 6.32 -18.14
CA LEU A 336 5.69 7.51 -18.89
C LEU A 336 7.21 7.70 -18.88
N LEU A 337 7.90 7.41 -17.76
CA LEU A 337 9.36 7.45 -17.71
C LEU A 337 10.00 6.44 -18.68
N LEU A 338 9.48 5.20 -18.70
CA LEU A 338 9.96 4.14 -19.60
C LEU A 338 9.67 4.43 -21.08
N LEU A 339 8.54 5.08 -21.38
CA LEU A 339 8.17 5.47 -22.75
C LEU A 339 8.92 6.71 -23.25
N LYS A 340 9.40 7.58 -22.34
CA LYS A 340 10.20 8.75 -22.71
C LYS A 340 11.66 8.41 -22.99
N ASP A 341 12.17 7.34 -22.37
CA ASP A 341 13.54 6.88 -22.60
C ASP A 341 13.63 6.09 -23.92
N VAL A 342 14.48 6.57 -24.82
CA VAL A 342 14.70 6.00 -26.16
C VAL A 342 15.16 4.55 -26.08
N ASP A 343 15.96 4.19 -25.07
CA ASP A 343 16.56 2.86 -24.92
C ASP A 343 15.54 1.79 -24.48
N THR A 344 14.43 2.21 -23.86
CA THR A 344 13.40 1.32 -23.31
C THR A 344 12.08 1.39 -24.04
N ARG A 345 11.78 2.51 -24.71
CA ARG A 345 10.49 2.79 -25.33
C ARG A 345 10.00 1.69 -26.26
N TYR A 346 10.82 1.26 -27.23
CA TYR A 346 10.41 0.28 -28.22
C TYR A 346 10.01 -1.07 -27.60
N LYS A 347 10.66 -1.45 -26.48
CA LYS A 347 10.37 -2.70 -25.76
C LYS A 347 9.05 -2.65 -25.01
N VAL A 348 8.75 -1.51 -24.40
CA VAL A 348 7.57 -1.37 -23.53
C VAL A 348 6.36 -0.79 -24.23
N PHE A 349 6.52 -0.22 -25.44
CA PHE A 349 5.49 0.60 -26.09
C PHE A 349 4.16 -0.12 -26.21
N ASP A 350 4.14 -1.33 -26.77
CA ASP A 350 2.89 -2.00 -27.08
C ASP A 350 2.09 -2.34 -25.81
N ILE A 351 2.78 -2.82 -24.76
CA ILE A 351 2.17 -3.11 -23.46
C ILE A 351 1.76 -1.81 -22.78
N ALA A 352 2.68 -0.86 -22.57
CA ALA A 352 2.38 0.37 -21.83
C ALA A 352 1.27 1.20 -22.51
N ALA A 353 1.28 1.30 -23.83
CA ALA A 353 0.28 2.05 -24.59
C ALA A 353 -1.10 1.39 -24.51
N SER A 354 -1.21 0.06 -24.45
CA SER A 354 -2.51 -0.62 -24.31
C SER A 354 -3.21 -0.24 -23.01
N TYR A 355 -2.45 0.07 -21.94
CA TYR A 355 -3.01 0.56 -20.68
C TYR A 355 -3.28 2.06 -20.68
N LEU A 356 -2.29 2.85 -21.11
CA LEU A 356 -2.36 4.31 -21.04
C LEU A 356 -3.40 4.94 -21.96
N ILE A 357 -3.77 4.27 -23.06
CA ILE A 357 -4.80 4.78 -23.98
C ILE A 357 -6.16 4.97 -23.30
N ASP A 358 -6.47 4.16 -22.29
CA ASP A 358 -7.74 4.27 -21.55
C ASP A 358 -7.78 5.49 -20.61
N LEU A 359 -6.63 6.12 -20.38
CA LEU A 359 -6.43 7.21 -19.43
C LEU A 359 -6.24 8.58 -20.13
N ILE A 360 -6.37 8.66 -21.45
CA ILE A 360 -6.14 9.90 -22.23
C ILE A 360 -7.17 11.01 -21.94
N ASP A 361 -8.34 10.64 -21.40
CA ASP A 361 -9.42 11.57 -21.03
C ASP A 361 -9.34 12.05 -19.58
N LEU A 362 -8.35 11.57 -18.83
CA LEU A 362 -8.12 11.89 -17.43
C LEU A 362 -7.71 13.36 -17.26
N THR A 363 -8.52 14.14 -16.55
CA THR A 363 -8.31 15.59 -16.38
C THR A 363 -7.31 15.89 -15.27
N SER A 364 -7.54 15.33 -14.09
CA SER A 364 -6.70 15.50 -12.91
C SER A 364 -6.65 14.23 -12.06
N LEU A 365 -5.60 14.13 -11.24
CA LEU A 365 -5.40 13.06 -10.28
C LEU A 365 -4.67 13.64 -9.07
N ARG A 366 -5.37 13.75 -7.93
CA ARG A 366 -4.91 14.54 -6.76
C ARG A 366 -4.51 15.95 -7.22
N ASP A 367 -3.30 16.39 -6.89
CA ASP A 367 -2.76 17.73 -7.22
C ASP A 367 -2.20 17.82 -8.66
N LYS A 368 -2.26 16.75 -9.45
CA LYS A 368 -1.75 16.73 -10.83
C LYS A 368 -2.89 17.03 -11.81
N SER A 369 -2.74 18.10 -12.59
CA SER A 369 -3.64 18.44 -13.69
C SER A 369 -3.05 17.99 -15.04
N LYS A 370 -3.91 17.91 -16.07
CA LYS A 370 -3.54 17.60 -17.46
C LYS A 370 -2.88 16.23 -17.64
N VAL A 371 -3.24 15.24 -16.83
CA VAL A 371 -2.62 13.90 -16.86
C VAL A 371 -2.86 13.20 -18.22
N GLY A 372 -4.08 13.23 -18.74
CA GLY A 372 -4.42 12.65 -20.04
C GLY A 372 -3.70 13.33 -21.21
N GLU A 373 -3.44 14.64 -21.12
CA GLU A 373 -2.65 15.37 -22.11
C GLU A 373 -1.18 14.95 -22.09
N ALA A 374 -0.60 14.80 -20.89
CA ALA A 374 0.77 14.31 -20.72
C ALA A 374 0.93 12.89 -21.30
N ILE A 375 -0.04 12.01 -21.06
CA ILE A 375 -0.09 10.66 -21.64
C ILE A 375 -0.13 10.74 -23.17
N THR A 376 -1.08 11.50 -23.72
CA THR A 376 -1.24 11.66 -25.18
C THR A 376 0.05 12.17 -25.83
N ASN A 377 0.69 13.15 -25.20
CA ASN A 377 1.95 13.71 -25.70
C ASN A 377 3.08 12.68 -25.74
N VAL A 378 3.20 11.82 -24.73
CA VAL A 378 4.23 10.76 -24.66
C VAL A 378 3.97 9.63 -25.66
N LEU A 379 2.70 9.22 -25.82
CA LEU A 379 2.34 8.20 -26.81
C LEU A 379 2.66 8.68 -28.23
N LEU A 380 2.45 9.97 -28.52
CA LEU A 380 2.70 10.58 -29.84
C LEU A 380 4.13 11.11 -30.06
N LEU A 381 5.09 10.86 -29.16
CA LEU A 381 6.47 11.39 -29.30
C LEU A 381 7.13 11.02 -30.64
N GLU A 382 7.08 9.76 -31.05
CA GLU A 382 7.66 9.30 -32.33
C GLU A 382 6.91 9.84 -33.54
N TYR A 383 5.59 10.00 -33.47
CA TYR A 383 4.82 10.65 -34.54
C TYR A 383 5.27 12.10 -34.75
N LYS A 384 5.54 12.83 -33.66
CA LYS A 384 6.04 14.22 -33.74
C LYS A 384 7.46 14.28 -34.31
N HIS A 385 8.35 13.35 -33.92
CA HIS A 385 9.72 13.28 -34.46
C HIS A 385 9.76 12.81 -35.92
N SER A 386 9.02 11.77 -36.26
CA SER A 386 8.91 11.25 -37.62
C SER A 386 8.24 12.25 -38.56
N ASN A 387 7.21 13.01 -38.16
CA ASN A 387 6.66 14.08 -39.02
C ASN A 387 7.65 15.23 -39.27
N LYS A 388 8.54 15.51 -38.32
CA LYS A 388 9.61 16.51 -38.50
C LYS A 388 10.64 16.03 -39.52
N LEU A 389 10.93 14.73 -39.56
CA LEU A 389 11.81 14.08 -40.54
C LEU A 389 11.13 13.78 -41.89
N MET A 390 9.83 13.46 -41.90
CA MET A 390 9.04 13.10 -43.09
C MET A 390 8.73 14.30 -44.00
N ARG A 391 8.89 15.54 -43.50
CA ARG A 391 8.96 16.72 -44.38
C ARG A 391 10.14 16.64 -45.37
N LEU A 392 11.09 15.72 -45.17
CA LEU A 392 12.26 15.52 -46.04
C LEU A 392 12.22 14.21 -46.86
N ASN A 393 11.39 13.21 -46.53
CA ASN A 393 11.30 11.96 -47.31
C ASN A 393 9.91 11.28 -47.21
N ARG A 394 9.29 11.03 -48.37
CA ARG A 394 8.00 10.34 -48.52
C ARG A 394 8.18 8.81 -48.51
N HIS A 395 8.28 8.21 -47.33
CA HIS A 395 8.04 6.76 -47.19
C HIS A 395 6.99 6.49 -46.11
N LYS A 396 5.94 5.75 -46.48
CA LYS A 396 4.88 5.27 -45.58
C LYS A 396 5.48 4.23 -44.64
N VAL A 397 5.69 4.61 -43.38
CA VAL A 397 5.99 3.66 -42.30
C VAL A 397 4.66 3.06 -41.84
N ASP A 398 4.60 1.74 -41.71
CA ASP A 398 3.50 1.02 -41.04
C ASP A 398 3.33 1.57 -39.62
N GLN A 399 2.35 2.46 -39.45
CA GLN A 399 2.04 3.02 -38.14
C GLN A 399 1.44 1.94 -37.27
N LYS A 400 2.03 1.72 -36.09
CA LYS A 400 1.50 0.80 -35.08
C LYS A 400 -0.01 1.06 -34.87
N PRO A 401 -0.89 0.03 -34.90
CA PRO A 401 -2.34 0.20 -34.79
C PRO A 401 -2.80 1.05 -33.61
N LEU A 402 -2.13 0.90 -32.46
CA LEU A 402 -2.43 1.68 -31.26
C LEU A 402 -2.11 3.17 -31.40
N LEU A 403 -1.06 3.53 -32.14
CA LEU A 403 -0.71 4.92 -32.40
C LEU A 403 -1.76 5.60 -33.29
N ARG A 404 -2.26 4.86 -34.29
CA ARG A 404 -3.38 5.30 -35.13
C ARG A 404 -4.64 5.52 -34.29
N GLN A 405 -4.95 4.59 -33.39
CA GLN A 405 -6.08 4.73 -32.47
C GLN A 405 -5.99 6.00 -31.60
N VAL A 406 -4.81 6.34 -31.07
CA VAL A 406 -4.62 7.58 -30.29
C VAL A 406 -4.83 8.82 -31.16
N LEU A 407 -4.31 8.83 -32.40
CA LEU A 407 -4.50 9.93 -33.35
C LEU A 407 -5.98 10.13 -33.69
N ASP A 408 -6.69 9.05 -33.97
CA ASP A 408 -8.13 9.08 -34.28
C ASP A 408 -8.93 9.63 -33.09
N LEU A 409 -8.67 9.13 -31.87
CA LEU A 409 -9.42 9.50 -30.67
C LEU A 409 -9.21 10.95 -30.22
N LYS A 410 -7.99 11.49 -30.35
CA LYS A 410 -7.64 12.80 -29.75
C LYS A 410 -7.33 13.90 -30.74
N VAL A 411 -6.72 13.59 -31.89
CA VAL A 411 -6.24 14.60 -32.82
C VAL A 411 -7.28 14.83 -33.91
N ASP A 412 -7.65 13.78 -34.63
CA ASP A 412 -8.48 13.93 -35.83
C ASP A 412 -9.94 14.19 -35.48
N ARG A 413 -10.45 13.51 -34.45
CA ARG A 413 -11.80 13.77 -33.93
C ARG A 413 -11.94 15.18 -33.36
N TRP A 414 -10.98 15.65 -32.57
CA TRP A 414 -10.99 17.02 -32.04
C TRP A 414 -10.95 18.06 -33.17
N LYS A 415 -10.10 17.88 -34.19
CA LYS A 415 -10.05 18.77 -35.36
C LYS A 415 -11.38 18.85 -36.11
N LYS A 416 -12.03 17.70 -36.33
CA LYS A 416 -13.34 17.61 -36.99
C LYS A 416 -14.42 18.30 -36.17
N GLU A 417 -14.42 18.08 -34.85
CA GLU A 417 -15.45 18.60 -33.94
C GLU A 417 -15.33 20.11 -33.68
N ARG A 418 -14.13 20.70 -33.83
CA ARG A 418 -13.89 22.14 -33.63
C ARG A 418 -14.64 23.04 -34.63
N VAL A 419 -15.06 22.51 -35.78
CA VAL A 419 -15.72 23.27 -36.86
C VAL A 419 -17.23 22.98 -36.94
N ILE A 420 -17.77 22.20 -36.00
CA ILE A 420 -19.20 21.86 -35.95
C ILE A 420 -19.98 22.99 -35.25
N SER A 421 -21.12 23.40 -35.82
CA SER A 421 -22.03 24.38 -35.20
C SER A 421 -22.72 23.81 -33.97
N GLU A 422 -23.18 24.67 -33.05
CA GLU A 422 -23.87 24.22 -31.83
C GLU A 422 -25.17 23.46 -32.13
N GLU A 423 -25.92 23.87 -33.15
CA GLU A 423 -27.12 23.16 -33.62
C GLU A 423 -26.80 21.71 -34.02
N LYS A 424 -25.77 21.50 -34.84
CA LYS A 424 -25.33 20.16 -35.27
C LYS A 424 -24.78 19.32 -34.13
N LEU A 425 -24.21 19.95 -33.09
CA LEU A 425 -23.80 19.23 -31.88
C LEU A 425 -25.03 18.71 -31.13
N GLU A 426 -26.08 19.53 -31.00
CA GLU A 426 -27.30 19.13 -30.31
C GLU A 426 -28.09 18.07 -31.11
N GLU A 427 -28.15 18.17 -32.44
CA GLU A 427 -28.69 17.11 -33.31
C GLU A 427 -28.00 15.76 -33.05
N LYS A 428 -26.66 15.77 -32.97
CA LYS A 428 -25.89 14.57 -32.63
C LYS A 428 -26.18 14.07 -31.22
N ARG A 429 -26.41 14.96 -30.26
CA ARG A 429 -26.76 14.58 -28.89
C ARG A 429 -28.12 13.87 -28.83
N VAL A 430 -29.12 14.39 -29.54
CA VAL A 430 -30.44 13.76 -29.67
C VAL A 430 -30.33 12.39 -30.34
N LEU A 431 -29.58 12.30 -31.45
CA LEU A 431 -29.32 11.04 -32.14
C LEU A 431 -28.65 10.00 -31.23
N VAL A 432 -27.64 10.41 -30.45
CA VAL A 432 -26.97 9.54 -29.48
C VAL A 432 -27.95 9.03 -28.41
N SER A 433 -28.87 9.87 -27.96
CA SER A 433 -29.92 9.45 -27.01
C SER A 433 -30.83 8.37 -27.61
N LEU A 434 -31.23 8.52 -28.86
CA LEU A 434 -32.04 7.52 -29.58
C LEU A 434 -31.29 6.19 -29.76
N ILE A 435 -30.03 6.23 -30.21
CA ILE A 435 -29.20 5.02 -30.35
C ILE A 435 -29.01 4.32 -28.98
N LYS A 436 -28.82 5.09 -27.91
CA LYS A 436 -28.74 4.57 -26.53
C LYS A 436 -30.03 3.85 -26.14
N GLN A 437 -31.21 4.40 -26.45
CA GLN A 437 -32.49 3.76 -26.18
C GLN A 437 -32.65 2.44 -26.95
N GLN A 438 -32.27 2.42 -28.24
CA GLN A 438 -32.25 1.19 -29.03
C GLN A 438 -31.31 0.12 -28.45
N ALA A 439 -30.13 0.53 -27.98
CA ALA A 439 -29.18 -0.35 -27.33
C ALA A 439 -29.74 -0.94 -26.02
N ASN A 440 -30.38 -0.10 -25.19
CA ASN A 440 -31.05 -0.54 -23.97
C ASN A 440 -32.16 -1.55 -24.29
N HIS A 441 -33.01 -1.28 -25.29
CA HIS A 441 -34.07 -2.19 -25.70
C HIS A 441 -33.53 -3.57 -26.11
N LYS A 442 -32.47 -3.61 -26.92
CA LYS A 442 -31.78 -4.86 -27.28
C LYS A 442 -31.22 -5.60 -26.07
N LEU A 443 -30.67 -4.87 -25.09
CA LEU A 443 -30.19 -5.47 -23.85
C LEU A 443 -31.34 -6.11 -23.05
N CYS A 444 -32.50 -5.47 -22.99
CA CYS A 444 -33.70 -6.03 -22.34
C CYS A 444 -34.21 -7.29 -23.02
N LEU A 445 -34.06 -7.39 -24.35
CA LEU A 445 -34.38 -8.59 -25.13
C LEU A 445 -33.33 -9.70 -25.01
N GLY A 446 -32.22 -9.47 -24.29
CA GLY A 446 -31.11 -10.41 -24.19
C GLY A 446 -30.18 -10.43 -25.41
N GLU A 447 -30.38 -9.55 -26.40
CA GLU A 447 -29.50 -9.40 -27.57
C GLU A 447 -28.22 -8.61 -27.23
N ILE A 448 -27.36 -9.19 -26.38
CA ILE A 448 -26.20 -8.50 -25.80
C ILE A 448 -25.23 -7.99 -26.89
N GLU A 449 -24.91 -8.80 -27.90
CA GLU A 449 -24.04 -8.38 -29.02
C GLU A 449 -24.66 -7.28 -29.88
N GLY A 450 -25.99 -7.30 -30.01
CA GLY A 450 -26.75 -6.24 -30.68
C GLY A 450 -26.66 -4.92 -29.91
N ALA A 451 -26.82 -4.97 -28.59
CA ALA A 451 -26.65 -3.83 -27.71
C ALA A 451 -25.21 -3.29 -27.75
N LEU A 452 -24.20 -4.17 -27.73
CA LEU A 452 -22.79 -3.83 -27.83
C LEU A 452 -22.46 -3.03 -29.10
N ARG A 453 -22.97 -3.49 -30.26
CA ARG A 453 -22.83 -2.77 -31.54
C ARG A 453 -23.47 -1.38 -31.47
N LYS A 454 -24.69 -1.29 -30.93
CA LYS A 454 -25.41 -0.01 -30.80
C LYS A 454 -24.74 0.97 -29.83
N TYR A 455 -24.20 0.52 -28.70
CA TYR A 455 -23.42 1.41 -27.84
C TYR A 455 -22.12 1.89 -28.50
N SER A 456 -21.48 1.05 -29.33
CA SER A 456 -20.30 1.46 -30.11
C SER A 456 -20.66 2.52 -31.15
N GLU A 457 -21.75 2.32 -31.89
CA GLU A 457 -22.32 3.31 -32.83
C GLU A 457 -22.63 4.64 -32.12
N ALA A 458 -23.21 4.59 -30.92
CA ALA A 458 -23.47 5.76 -30.10
C ALA A 458 -22.16 6.48 -29.70
N LEU A 459 -21.12 5.76 -29.30
CA LEU A 459 -19.81 6.32 -28.93
C LEU A 459 -19.08 6.96 -30.13
N ASP A 460 -19.23 6.38 -31.32
CA ASP A 460 -18.65 6.91 -32.56
C ASP A 460 -19.39 8.16 -33.05
N THR A 461 -20.68 8.24 -32.78
CA THR A 461 -21.50 9.42 -33.09
C THR A 461 -21.30 10.55 -32.07
N CYS A 462 -21.12 10.22 -30.79
CA CYS A 462 -21.11 11.17 -29.68
C CYS A 462 -19.89 12.12 -29.67
N PRO A 463 -20.09 13.45 -29.76
CA PRO A 463 -19.01 14.43 -29.64
C PRO A 463 -18.19 14.32 -28.34
N LEU A 464 -16.89 14.67 -28.38
CA LEU A 464 -15.98 14.64 -27.23
C LEU A 464 -16.37 15.65 -26.12
N LYS A 465 -17.06 16.73 -26.48
CA LYS A 465 -17.56 17.76 -25.54
C LYS A 465 -18.59 17.17 -24.54
N TYR A 466 -19.37 16.17 -24.95
CA TYR A 466 -20.43 15.55 -24.14
C TYR A 466 -19.89 14.44 -23.23
N ARG A 467 -19.08 14.85 -22.25
CA ARG A 467 -18.38 13.91 -21.35
C ARG A 467 -19.33 13.01 -20.55
N LYS A 468 -20.46 13.53 -20.08
CA LYS A 468 -21.43 12.76 -19.28
C LYS A 468 -22.07 11.65 -20.11
N GLU A 469 -22.51 11.98 -21.32
CA GLU A 469 -23.10 11.03 -22.27
C GLU A 469 -22.10 9.93 -22.63
N ARG A 470 -20.85 10.30 -22.94
CA ARG A 470 -19.77 9.34 -23.23
C ARG A 470 -19.47 8.43 -22.02
N MET A 471 -19.43 8.98 -20.81
CA MET A 471 -19.23 8.21 -19.57
C MET A 471 -20.31 7.12 -19.44
N VAL A 472 -21.58 7.48 -19.63
CA VAL A 472 -22.70 6.54 -19.54
C VAL A 472 -22.58 5.45 -20.61
N LEU A 473 -22.30 5.83 -21.86
CA LEU A 473 -22.16 4.88 -22.97
C LEU A 473 -21.02 3.88 -22.74
N TYR A 474 -19.84 4.34 -22.33
CA TYR A 474 -18.73 3.44 -21.97
C TYR A 474 -19.14 2.51 -20.82
N SER A 475 -19.78 3.03 -19.76
CA SER A 475 -20.23 2.20 -18.65
C SER A 475 -21.25 1.14 -19.06
N LYS A 476 -22.15 1.44 -20.00
CA LYS A 476 -23.12 0.48 -20.52
C LYS A 476 -22.49 -0.55 -21.46
N ARG A 477 -21.55 -0.13 -22.30
CA ARG A 477 -20.78 -1.05 -23.16
C ARG A 477 -19.93 -2.02 -22.34
N ALA A 478 -19.31 -1.54 -21.26
CA ALA A 478 -18.64 -2.40 -20.27
C ALA A 478 -19.58 -3.45 -19.66
N GLN A 479 -20.86 -3.13 -19.45
CA GLN A 479 -21.85 -4.10 -18.99
C GLN A 479 -22.05 -5.22 -19.99
N CYS A 480 -22.15 -4.88 -21.29
CA CYS A 480 -22.30 -5.88 -22.35
C CYS A 480 -21.08 -6.81 -22.39
N HIS A 481 -19.87 -6.25 -22.29
CA HIS A 481 -18.64 -7.05 -22.21
C HIS A 481 -18.62 -8.01 -21.01
N LEU A 482 -19.05 -7.56 -19.83
CA LEU A 482 -19.19 -8.44 -18.66
C LEU A 482 -20.19 -9.57 -18.89
N LEU A 483 -21.35 -9.28 -19.49
CA LEU A 483 -22.36 -10.29 -19.80
C LEU A 483 -21.87 -11.30 -20.85
N LEU A 484 -20.95 -10.89 -21.74
CA LEU A 484 -20.26 -11.75 -22.71
C LEU A 484 -19.02 -12.44 -22.13
N ASN A 485 -18.77 -12.31 -20.82
CA ASN A 485 -17.62 -12.88 -20.13
C ASN A 485 -16.26 -12.41 -20.70
N ASP A 486 -16.19 -11.17 -21.19
CA ASP A 486 -15.00 -10.56 -21.79
C ASP A 486 -14.45 -9.43 -20.90
N PRO A 487 -13.50 -9.73 -19.97
CA PRO A 487 -13.11 -8.79 -18.93
C PRO A 487 -12.20 -7.66 -19.42
N ASP A 488 -11.39 -7.86 -20.47
CA ASP A 488 -10.39 -6.88 -20.89
C ASP A 488 -11.00 -5.59 -21.46
N PRO A 489 -11.95 -5.67 -22.41
CA PRO A 489 -12.70 -4.49 -22.86
C PRO A 489 -13.60 -3.93 -21.77
N ALA A 490 -14.15 -4.75 -20.87
CA ALA A 490 -14.92 -4.27 -19.73
C ALA A 490 -14.09 -3.37 -18.80
N ILE A 491 -12.83 -3.74 -18.53
CA ILE A 491 -11.88 -2.92 -17.76
C ILE A 491 -11.55 -1.64 -18.50
N SER A 492 -11.26 -1.72 -19.80
CA SER A 492 -10.92 -0.57 -20.64
C SER A 492 -12.05 0.46 -20.66
N ASP A 493 -13.28 0.04 -20.97
CA ASP A 493 -14.45 0.92 -21.02
C ASP A 493 -14.80 1.49 -19.64
N SER A 494 -14.77 0.67 -18.59
CA SER A 494 -15.03 1.17 -17.23
C SER A 494 -13.99 2.20 -16.80
N THR A 495 -12.71 2.01 -17.17
CA THR A 495 -11.64 2.97 -16.89
C THR A 495 -11.84 4.28 -17.65
N ARG A 496 -12.23 4.23 -18.93
CA ARG A 496 -12.56 5.43 -19.71
C ARG A 496 -13.73 6.20 -19.11
N ALA A 497 -14.78 5.49 -18.68
CA ALA A 497 -15.89 6.11 -17.97
C ALA A 497 -15.45 6.81 -16.68
N LEU A 498 -14.55 6.18 -15.89
CA LEU A 498 -14.01 6.77 -14.67
C LEU A 498 -13.09 7.98 -14.92
N CYS A 499 -12.39 8.02 -16.06
CA CYS A 499 -11.64 9.21 -16.48
C CYS A 499 -12.56 10.39 -16.85
N LEU A 500 -13.76 10.09 -17.34
CA LEU A 500 -14.76 11.08 -17.75
C LEU A 500 -15.61 11.59 -16.58
N SER A 501 -15.69 10.84 -15.47
CA SER A 501 -16.50 11.21 -14.32
C SER A 501 -15.99 12.49 -13.66
N ASN A 502 -16.91 13.22 -13.03
CA ASN A 502 -16.59 14.40 -12.25
C ASN A 502 -17.29 14.32 -10.89
N PRO A 503 -16.56 14.13 -9.77
CA PRO A 503 -15.09 14.03 -9.68
C PRO A 503 -14.50 12.77 -10.38
N VAL A 504 -13.20 12.78 -10.69
CA VAL A 504 -12.51 11.64 -11.34
C VAL A 504 -12.58 10.39 -10.47
N ASN A 505 -12.72 9.21 -11.07
CA ASN A 505 -12.81 7.91 -10.39
C ASN A 505 -14.01 7.75 -9.43
N THR A 506 -15.13 8.46 -9.67
CA THR A 506 -16.30 8.43 -8.76
C THR A 506 -17.55 7.78 -9.34
N HIS A 507 -17.54 7.40 -10.61
CA HIS A 507 -18.72 6.79 -11.22
C HIS A 507 -18.98 5.38 -10.67
N ARG A 508 -19.87 5.28 -9.67
CA ARG A 508 -20.23 4.06 -8.92
C ARG A 508 -20.43 2.83 -9.82
N LYS A 509 -21.20 3.02 -10.87
CA LYS A 509 -21.57 2.01 -11.87
C LYS A 509 -20.35 1.44 -12.62
N SER A 510 -19.34 2.27 -12.91
CA SER A 510 -18.12 1.81 -13.56
C SER A 510 -17.16 1.14 -12.58
N LEU A 511 -17.09 1.61 -11.33
CA LEU A 511 -16.30 0.95 -10.27
C LEU A 511 -16.79 -0.48 -10.04
N TRP A 512 -18.10 -0.66 -9.92
CA TRP A 512 -18.72 -1.98 -9.81
C TRP A 512 -18.38 -2.88 -10.99
N ARG A 513 -18.56 -2.39 -12.22
CA ARG A 513 -18.28 -3.21 -13.42
C ARG A 513 -16.80 -3.59 -13.53
N ARG A 514 -15.90 -2.63 -13.25
CA ARG A 514 -14.46 -2.87 -13.32
C ARG A 514 -13.96 -3.82 -12.24
N SER A 515 -14.53 -3.75 -11.04
CA SER A 515 -14.16 -4.67 -9.95
C SER A 515 -14.54 -6.13 -10.25
N HIS A 516 -15.69 -6.35 -10.87
CA HIS A 516 -16.09 -7.67 -11.38
C HIS A 516 -15.17 -8.17 -12.49
N ALA A 517 -14.83 -7.31 -13.45
CA ALA A 517 -13.90 -7.67 -14.52
C ALA A 517 -12.50 -8.00 -13.97
N TYR A 518 -12.02 -7.27 -12.95
CA TYR A 518 -10.77 -7.60 -12.26
C TYR A 518 -10.83 -8.94 -11.54
N ASP A 519 -11.94 -9.26 -10.87
CA ASP A 519 -12.16 -10.57 -10.24
C ASP A 519 -12.07 -11.72 -11.26
N MET A 520 -12.70 -11.56 -12.43
CA MET A 520 -12.62 -12.54 -13.53
C MET A 520 -11.19 -12.77 -14.02
N LYS A 521 -10.32 -11.75 -13.94
CA LYS A 521 -8.89 -11.85 -14.29
C LYS A 521 -8.00 -12.36 -13.17
N GLY A 522 -8.54 -12.60 -11.97
CA GLY A 522 -7.74 -12.93 -10.78
C GLY A 522 -6.93 -11.74 -10.24
N LEU A 523 -7.28 -10.51 -10.63
CA LEU A 523 -6.65 -9.27 -10.17
C LEU A 523 -7.31 -8.82 -8.86
N ALA A 524 -7.07 -9.61 -7.80
CA ALA A 524 -7.77 -9.47 -6.53
C ALA A 524 -7.54 -8.11 -5.85
N LYS A 525 -6.31 -7.57 -5.96
CA LYS A 525 -5.95 -6.26 -5.38
C LYS A 525 -6.74 -5.15 -6.06
N GLU A 526 -6.72 -5.09 -7.38
CA GLU A 526 -7.42 -4.08 -8.17
C GLU A 526 -8.95 -4.17 -7.98
N SER A 527 -9.49 -5.39 -7.90
CA SER A 527 -10.89 -5.63 -7.56
C SER A 527 -11.25 -5.07 -6.18
N LEU A 528 -10.45 -5.38 -5.16
CA LEU A 528 -10.65 -4.88 -3.79
C LEU A 528 -10.66 -3.34 -3.74
N MET A 529 -9.71 -2.69 -4.42
CA MET A 529 -9.62 -1.23 -4.43
C MET A 529 -10.84 -0.57 -5.06
N ASP A 530 -11.36 -1.13 -6.16
CA ASP A 530 -12.58 -0.63 -6.79
C ASP A 530 -13.82 -0.80 -5.90
N TYR A 531 -13.92 -1.91 -5.14
CA TYR A 531 -15.01 -2.11 -4.17
C TYR A 531 -14.90 -1.18 -2.96
N VAL A 532 -13.71 -0.97 -2.42
CA VAL A 532 -13.48 -0.02 -1.32
C VAL A 532 -13.88 1.39 -1.76
N MET A 533 -13.47 1.80 -2.96
CA MET A 533 -13.86 3.09 -3.54
C MET A 533 -15.37 3.17 -3.76
N PHE A 534 -16.00 2.12 -4.30
CA PHE A 534 -17.44 2.03 -4.48
C PHE A 534 -18.19 2.25 -3.15
N ILE A 535 -17.78 1.56 -2.08
CA ILE A 535 -18.39 1.71 -0.76
C ILE A 535 -18.22 3.13 -0.22
N ASN A 536 -17.01 3.68 -0.30
CA ASN A 536 -16.72 5.03 0.18
C ASN A 536 -17.64 6.07 -0.47
N ILE A 537 -17.88 5.95 -1.79
CA ILE A 537 -18.78 6.84 -2.51
C ILE A 537 -20.25 6.60 -2.13
N THR A 538 -20.66 5.35 -1.92
CA THR A 538 -22.05 5.05 -1.50
C THR A 538 -22.36 5.48 -0.06
N GLY A 539 -21.35 5.44 0.83
CA GLY A 539 -21.47 5.90 2.21
C GLY A 539 -21.54 7.41 2.35
N CYS A 540 -20.87 8.17 1.47
CA CYS A 540 -20.93 9.64 1.47
C CYS A 540 -22.21 10.22 0.87
N ALA A 541 -22.98 9.47 0.08
CA ALA A 541 -24.15 10.00 -0.64
C ALA A 541 -25.40 10.25 0.25
N LYS A 542 -25.31 10.09 1.59
CA LYS A 542 -26.44 10.25 2.54
C LYS A 542 -26.10 11.07 3.79
N SER A 543 -25.22 12.07 3.69
CA SER A 543 -24.85 12.88 4.86
C SER A 543 -25.93 13.86 5.36
N ASP A 544 -27.07 14.00 4.69
CA ASP A 544 -28.12 14.94 5.13
C ASP A 544 -29.34 14.30 5.81
N ILE A 545 -29.43 12.96 5.89
CA ILE A 545 -30.53 12.29 6.61
C ILE A 545 -29.96 11.12 7.42
N ASN A 546 -29.68 11.38 8.69
CA ASN A 546 -29.26 10.43 9.73
C ASN A 546 -27.98 9.60 9.44
N PRO A 547 -26.84 9.92 10.09
CA PRO A 547 -25.55 9.22 9.91
C PRO A 547 -25.51 7.78 10.45
N LYS A 548 -26.66 7.20 10.80
CA LYS A 548 -26.73 5.94 11.55
C LYS A 548 -26.90 4.70 10.69
N ARG A 549 -27.24 4.72 9.39
CA ARG A 549 -27.41 3.44 8.65
C ARG A 549 -26.95 3.51 7.20
N VAL A 550 -25.65 3.35 6.96
CA VAL A 550 -25.13 3.10 5.61
C VAL A 550 -25.48 1.66 5.23
N LYS A 551 -26.45 1.52 4.36
CA LYS A 551 -26.89 0.25 3.79
C LYS A 551 -25.92 -0.16 2.67
N ILE A 552 -25.12 -1.22 2.86
CA ILE A 552 -24.16 -1.73 1.88
C ILE A 552 -24.77 -2.95 1.15
N PRO A 553 -24.70 -3.05 -0.19
CA PRO A 553 -25.18 -4.21 -0.92
C PRO A 553 -24.48 -5.51 -0.48
N TYR A 554 -25.23 -6.59 -0.25
CA TYR A 554 -24.69 -7.87 0.20
C TYR A 554 -23.61 -8.42 -0.75
N ASP A 555 -23.82 -8.29 -2.07
CA ASP A 555 -22.85 -8.73 -3.07
C ASP A 555 -21.52 -7.95 -2.98
N ALA A 556 -21.57 -6.66 -2.61
CA ALA A 556 -20.38 -5.85 -2.38
C ALA A 556 -19.59 -6.40 -1.18
N VAL A 557 -20.29 -6.73 -0.08
CA VAL A 557 -19.68 -7.30 1.13
C VAL A 557 -19.05 -8.66 0.81
N ARG A 558 -19.79 -9.55 0.14
CA ARG A 558 -19.29 -10.88 -0.25
C ARG A 558 -18.02 -10.77 -1.09
N MET A 559 -17.99 -9.84 -2.04
CA MET A 559 -16.82 -9.67 -2.89
C MET A 559 -15.64 -9.07 -2.14
N ILE A 560 -15.85 -8.09 -1.27
CA ILE A 560 -14.78 -7.55 -0.42
C ILE A 560 -14.20 -8.67 0.45
N CYS A 561 -15.02 -9.50 1.08
CA CYS A 561 -14.52 -10.64 1.86
C CYS A 561 -13.66 -11.56 0.98
N LYS A 562 -14.15 -11.96 -0.20
CA LYS A 562 -13.41 -12.79 -1.16
C LYS A 562 -12.05 -12.16 -1.51
N GLN A 563 -12.03 -10.89 -1.89
CA GLN A 563 -10.79 -10.24 -2.32
C GLN A 563 -9.86 -9.98 -1.15
N MET A 564 -10.36 -9.58 0.02
CA MET A 564 -9.55 -9.41 1.23
C MET A 564 -8.83 -10.69 1.61
N GLU A 565 -9.47 -11.86 1.47
CA GLU A 565 -8.82 -13.15 1.69
C GLU A 565 -7.74 -13.47 0.66
N ALA A 566 -8.01 -13.19 -0.62
CA ALA A 566 -7.07 -13.41 -1.70
C ALA A 566 -5.84 -12.47 -1.60
N THR A 567 -6.05 -11.24 -1.13
CA THR A 567 -5.01 -10.21 -0.98
C THR A 567 -4.40 -10.16 0.41
N TRP A 568 -4.80 -11.07 1.31
CA TRP A 568 -4.30 -11.10 2.68
C TRP A 568 -2.78 -11.30 2.68
N LEU A 569 -2.06 -10.55 3.51
CA LEU A 569 -0.58 -10.55 3.52
C LEU A 569 0.00 -11.96 3.75
N PHE A 570 -0.68 -12.79 4.52
CA PHE A 570 -0.25 -14.17 4.79
C PHE A 570 -0.94 -15.22 3.90
N ALA A 571 -1.64 -14.83 2.82
CA ALA A 571 -2.32 -15.77 1.93
C ALA A 571 -1.34 -16.78 1.30
N ILE A 572 -0.21 -16.30 0.78
CA ILE A 572 0.82 -17.13 0.16
C ILE A 572 1.51 -18.03 1.21
N PRO A 573 2.05 -17.50 2.34
CA PRO A 573 2.60 -18.33 3.41
C PRO A 573 1.64 -19.41 3.93
N ARG A 574 0.36 -19.06 4.13
CA ARG A 574 -0.68 -20.02 4.55
C ARG A 574 -0.86 -21.14 3.52
N SER A 575 -0.89 -20.80 2.23
CA SER A 575 -1.03 -21.78 1.16
C SER A 575 0.17 -22.74 1.13
N LYS A 576 1.40 -22.21 1.19
CA LYS A 576 2.62 -23.02 1.26
C LYS A 576 2.63 -23.96 2.48
N ALA A 577 2.26 -23.45 3.65
CA ALA A 577 2.18 -24.26 4.87
C ALA A 577 1.13 -25.38 4.76
N ALA A 578 -0.04 -25.09 4.16
CA ALA A 578 -1.07 -26.09 3.92
C ALA A 578 -0.62 -27.18 2.92
N GLN A 579 0.15 -26.82 1.90
CA GLN A 579 0.74 -27.77 0.95
C GLN A 579 1.83 -28.64 1.58
N LYS A 580 2.60 -28.09 2.53
CA LYS A 580 3.58 -28.85 3.31
C LYS A 580 2.89 -29.82 4.26
N GLU A 581 1.87 -29.35 4.99
CA GLU A 581 1.01 -30.21 5.82
C GLU A 581 0.27 -31.28 5.00
N SER A 582 -0.05 -31.05 3.71
CA SER A 582 -0.68 -32.04 2.85
C SER A 582 0.32 -33.04 2.24
N LYS A 583 1.57 -32.64 1.98
CA LYS A 583 2.68 -33.56 1.67
C LYS A 583 3.01 -34.47 2.85
N ASP A 584 2.99 -33.95 4.08
CA ASP A 584 3.20 -34.74 5.29
C ASP A 584 1.99 -35.63 5.62
N ARG A 585 0.78 -35.24 5.20
CA ARG A 585 -0.46 -36.05 5.33
C ARG A 585 -0.74 -36.99 4.16
N LEU A 586 0.12 -37.04 3.14
CA LEU A 586 0.06 -38.07 2.10
C LEU A 586 0.45 -39.47 2.61
N LEU A 587 0.64 -39.63 3.94
CA LEU A 587 0.62 -40.91 4.63
C LEU A 587 -0.70 -41.28 5.32
N PHE A 588 -1.72 -40.41 5.39
CA PHE A 588 -3.07 -40.81 5.83
C PHE A 588 -4.17 -39.91 5.22
N ALA A 589 -4.83 -40.50 4.21
CA ALA A 589 -6.16 -40.29 3.65
C ALA A 589 -6.82 -38.89 3.65
N GLN A 590 -7.34 -38.60 2.45
CA GLN A 590 -8.12 -37.45 2.00
C GLN A 590 -9.39 -37.15 2.81
N GLN A 591 -9.87 -35.91 2.61
CA GLN A 591 -11.16 -35.29 3.00
C GLN A 591 -11.16 -34.50 4.32
N ARG A 592 -10.75 -33.22 4.25
CA ARG A 592 -11.18 -32.17 5.19
C ARG A 592 -10.70 -30.77 4.77
N ILE A 593 -11.29 -30.17 3.74
CA ILE A 593 -10.97 -28.76 3.39
C ILE A 593 -12.21 -27.84 3.39
N GLN A 594 -13.44 -28.34 3.31
CA GLN A 594 -14.61 -27.46 3.22
C GLN A 594 -15.15 -26.97 4.58
N PHE A 595 -14.95 -27.71 5.68
CA PHE A 595 -15.53 -27.38 6.99
C PHE A 595 -14.73 -26.36 7.82
N ARG A 596 -13.42 -26.22 7.61
CA ARG A 596 -12.55 -25.37 8.45
C ARG A 596 -12.62 -23.88 8.07
N TRP A 597 -13.00 -23.57 6.84
CA TRP A 597 -13.16 -22.20 6.34
C TRP A 597 -14.34 -21.48 6.99
N VAL A 598 -15.47 -22.17 7.17
CA VAL A 598 -16.67 -21.60 7.82
C VAL A 598 -16.41 -21.32 9.30
N GLU A 599 -15.62 -22.15 10.00
CA GLU A 599 -15.27 -21.91 11.41
C GLU A 599 -14.25 -20.77 11.62
N MET A 600 -13.26 -20.62 10.73
CA MET A 600 -12.32 -19.49 10.79
C MET A 600 -12.96 -18.16 10.37
N MET A 601 -14.01 -18.19 9.54
CA MET A 601 -14.74 -17.00 9.08
C MET A 601 -15.95 -16.63 9.96
N LYS A 602 -16.43 -17.56 10.80
CA LYS A 602 -17.55 -17.33 11.74
C LYS A 602 -17.32 -16.16 12.71
N TRP A 603 -16.07 -15.77 12.97
CA TRP A 603 -15.71 -14.70 13.92
C TRP A 603 -15.22 -13.41 13.25
N LYS A 604 -14.72 -13.47 12.00
CA LYS A 604 -14.55 -12.25 11.18
C LYS A 604 -15.89 -11.64 10.81
N GLY A 605 -16.93 -12.47 10.71
CA GLY A 605 -18.33 -12.03 10.77
C GLY A 605 -18.59 -11.19 12.02
N LYS A 606 -18.13 -11.61 13.22
CA LYS A 606 -18.34 -10.86 14.47
C LYS A 606 -17.56 -9.56 14.60
N VAL A 607 -16.35 -9.43 14.06
CA VAL A 607 -15.62 -8.15 14.05
C VAL A 607 -16.20 -7.17 13.04
N TRP A 608 -16.74 -7.69 11.94
CA TRP A 608 -17.64 -6.92 11.11
C TRP A 608 -18.91 -6.60 11.92
N ASP A 609 -19.56 -7.55 12.59
CA ASP A 609 -20.79 -7.35 13.39
C ASP A 609 -20.59 -6.35 14.54
N GLU A 610 -19.39 -6.22 15.10
CA GLU A 610 -19.06 -5.22 16.12
C GLU A 610 -18.83 -3.84 15.50
N ASN A 611 -18.16 -3.74 14.36
CA ASN A 611 -18.06 -2.47 13.60
C ASN A 611 -19.39 -2.09 12.93
N VAL A 612 -20.21 -3.06 12.55
CA VAL A 612 -21.56 -2.96 11.99
C VAL A 612 -22.54 -2.59 13.10
N LYS A 613 -22.42 -3.15 14.31
CA LYS A 613 -23.18 -2.71 15.50
C LYS A 613 -22.76 -1.31 15.94
N LYS A 614 -21.45 -1.03 15.96
CA LYS A 614 -20.89 0.27 16.36
C LYS A 614 -21.20 1.38 15.37
N ASN A 615 -21.40 1.04 14.08
CA ASN A 615 -21.77 1.97 13.00
C ASN A 615 -23.18 1.72 12.44
N GLU A 616 -24.02 0.93 13.12
CA GLU A 616 -25.41 0.59 12.77
C GLU A 616 -25.65 0.19 11.27
N LEU A 617 -24.74 -0.55 10.64
CA LEU A 617 -24.86 -0.98 9.24
C LEU A 617 -25.90 -2.13 9.10
N VAL A 618 -26.70 -2.14 8.03
CA VAL A 618 -27.73 -3.20 7.79
C VAL A 618 -27.54 -3.79 6.39
N ALA A 619 -27.52 -5.13 6.27
CA ALA A 619 -27.42 -5.83 4.99
C ALA A 619 -28.72 -5.70 4.18
N LEU A 620 -28.63 -5.28 2.91
CA LEU A 620 -29.74 -5.39 1.95
C LEU A 620 -29.89 -6.83 1.46
N LYS A 621 -31.13 -7.31 1.34
CA LYS A 621 -31.45 -8.55 0.62
C LYS A 621 -31.27 -8.35 -0.89
N LEU A 622 -30.93 -9.42 -1.62
CA LEU A 622 -30.77 -9.42 -3.08
C LEU A 622 -32.01 -8.87 -3.82
N GLU A 623 -33.19 -9.09 -3.25
CA GLU A 623 -34.49 -8.63 -3.76
C GLU A 623 -34.59 -7.08 -3.83
N GLU A 624 -33.95 -6.36 -2.90
CA GLU A 624 -33.91 -4.88 -2.89
C GLU A 624 -32.81 -4.31 -3.83
N ILE A 625 -31.87 -5.15 -4.30
CA ILE A 625 -30.93 -4.84 -5.40
C ILE A 625 -31.60 -5.14 -6.75
N GLY A 626 -32.58 -6.05 -6.75
CA GLY A 626 -33.50 -6.31 -7.85
C GLY A 626 -34.09 -5.02 -8.41
N ASP A 627 -34.51 -4.08 -7.56
CA ASP A 627 -35.01 -2.77 -8.00
C ASP A 627 -33.96 -1.89 -8.69
N TRP A 628 -32.67 -1.97 -8.30
CA TRP A 628 -31.59 -1.24 -9.00
C TRP A 628 -31.31 -1.79 -10.39
N TRP A 629 -31.37 -3.12 -10.55
CA TRP A 629 -31.23 -3.79 -11.84
C TRP A 629 -32.50 -3.64 -12.70
N PHE A 630 -33.67 -3.80 -12.09
CA PHE A 630 -34.99 -3.77 -12.72
C PHE A 630 -35.40 -2.36 -13.15
N VAL A 631 -35.22 -1.32 -12.33
CA VAL A 631 -35.49 0.08 -12.72
C VAL A 631 -34.50 0.57 -13.79
N GLU A 632 -33.26 0.07 -13.81
CA GLU A 632 -32.26 0.47 -14.82
C GLU A 632 -32.42 -0.28 -16.15
N VAL A 633 -32.89 -1.53 -16.12
CA VAL A 633 -33.24 -2.33 -17.31
C VAL A 633 -34.62 -1.92 -17.85
N MET A 634 -35.61 -1.61 -17.00
CA MET A 634 -36.98 -1.34 -17.43
C MET A 634 -37.32 0.16 -17.58
N LEU A 635 -36.70 1.07 -16.83
CA LEU A 635 -37.17 2.48 -16.72
C LEU A 635 -36.12 3.56 -17.00
N GLY A 636 -34.85 3.22 -17.27
CA GLY A 636 -33.85 4.20 -17.73
C GLY A 636 -33.57 5.38 -16.77
N GLY A 637 -33.91 5.24 -15.48
CA GLY A 637 -33.80 6.31 -14.49
C GLY A 637 -32.35 6.63 -14.11
N GLU A 638 -31.93 7.86 -14.39
CA GLU A 638 -30.76 8.51 -13.79
C GLU A 638 -31.13 8.99 -12.38
N SER A 639 -30.67 8.30 -11.34
CA SER A 639 -30.59 8.88 -10.00
C SER A 639 -29.18 9.43 -9.77
N LEU A 640 -29.15 10.73 -9.49
CA LEU A 640 -28.01 11.67 -9.40
C LEU A 640 -26.77 11.17 -8.63
#